data_AF-A0A126PUQ2-F1
#
_entry.id   AF-A0A126PUQ2-F1
#
_cell.length_a   1.000
_cell.length_b   1.000
_cell.length_c   1.000
_cell.angle_alpha   90.00
_cell.angle_beta   90.00
_cell.angle_gamma   90.00
#
_symmetry.space_group_name_H-M   'P 1'
#
loop_
_entity.id
_entity.type
_entity.pdbx_description
1 polymer ?
#
loop_
_entity_poly.entity_id
_entity_poly.type
_entity_poly.pdbx_seq_one_letter_code
_entity_poly.pdbx_strand_id
1 'polypeptide(L)'
;MSAPLLSKKKTLALVIGSALSSTAFADTQIRVTPSQMVQGGNGLIQTPTARMRDEGGMAINYTDNGEYRFWSVNIQLYDWMEATARYTDVRTRLYSQVDSFSGDQTLKDKGLDVKFRLWKESYYLPDISVGFRDFGGTGFFESEYVNASKSIGPFDFHLGLGWGYLGTADDISNPFCELKDSFCERPGGFSGRGGKVDYDQFFKGTTAFFGGVEYQTPWEPLTLKLEFEGNDYSRDRAGQLEQDSRWNVGAVYRYKDFDFTLNYQRGNTVGFGVTYRFNMNTASQIKFDEPPKNLMGRKVPQDVKDVDKSRLYNDLYRSGGFVLSDAEIKEDSATFYGTQVAYRDQDEAIERIGRVAASELPDSVKTYHVVDNRAGLPLVDTQVDAEAFIAAARYESVDADITETYVRTSPSKEVLDAYDPANTSGFYYSADFFFTQSFGNPEDFYLYQTGLLLNGGYAFNENFAIMSSARVTLLDNFDKFNYLVDNEEVSLPRVRTRVREYVSANDVWLDTTFLHYKDTIAEDLYAQAYAGYLETMFAGVGGEILYRPVDSNLAYGLDIAYVKQRDPYSQTGLEDYTAVTGHASVYWQPEFLDDTQITVSAGQFLAKDKGVNIDYAKRFGSGIIVGAYAAFTDVSSEEYGEGSFTKGFYISIPTDLFLLEPSKGRGLFPWVPISRDGGQMLRRPTRLIDMTEIRSPFFD
;
A
#
# COMPACT_ATOMS: atom_id res chain seq x y z
N MET A 1 45.23 -47.29 -57.18
CA MET A 1 44.10 -46.42 -57.61
C MET A 1 42.95 -46.69 -56.66
N SER A 2 42.43 -45.61 -56.04
CA SER A 2 41.21 -45.41 -55.22
C SER A 2 40.60 -46.62 -54.49
N ALA A 3 40.30 -46.65 -53.18
CA ALA A 3 40.08 -45.70 -52.08
C ALA A 3 40.33 -46.47 -50.74
N PRO A 4 39.79 -46.14 -49.52
CA PRO A 4 39.30 -44.91 -48.86
C PRO A 4 40.00 -44.68 -47.49
N LEU A 5 39.68 -43.65 -46.67
CA LEU A 5 39.66 -43.77 -45.18
C LEU A 5 39.23 -42.48 -44.40
N LEU A 6 38.21 -42.69 -43.56
CA LEU A 6 37.84 -42.07 -42.27
C LEU A 6 37.80 -40.54 -42.04
N SER A 7 36.57 -40.07 -41.86
CA SER A 7 36.12 -38.83 -41.21
C SER A 7 36.49 -38.78 -39.71
N LYS A 8 37.20 -37.72 -39.29
CA LYS A 8 37.58 -37.44 -37.89
C LYS A 8 36.64 -36.41 -37.26
N LYS A 9 35.59 -36.89 -36.58
CA LYS A 9 34.74 -36.13 -35.62
C LYS A 9 35.35 -36.03 -34.20
N LYS A 10 36.68 -35.96 -34.03
CA LYS A 10 37.33 -35.97 -32.70
C LYS A 10 38.45 -34.94 -32.51
N THR A 11 38.31 -33.74 -33.08
CA THR A 11 39.34 -32.68 -32.90
C THR A 11 38.75 -31.30 -32.59
N LEU A 12 37.50 -31.23 -32.11
CA LEU A 12 36.89 -30.00 -31.60
C LEU A 12 36.63 -30.02 -30.08
N ALA A 13 36.86 -31.16 -29.41
CA ALA A 13 36.61 -31.34 -27.98
C ALA A 13 37.83 -31.08 -27.08
N LEU A 14 39.01 -30.77 -27.63
CA LEU A 14 40.25 -30.61 -26.86
C LEU A 14 40.79 -29.17 -26.79
N VAL A 15 40.13 -28.20 -27.43
CA VAL A 15 40.47 -26.76 -27.31
C VAL A 15 39.52 -26.02 -26.36
N ILE A 16 38.38 -26.62 -26.02
CA ILE A 16 37.42 -26.08 -25.04
C ILE A 16 37.79 -26.47 -23.59
N GLY A 17 38.70 -27.44 -23.40
CA GLY A 17 39.02 -28.01 -22.08
C GLY A 17 40.20 -27.40 -21.32
N SER A 18 40.93 -26.42 -21.88
CA SER A 18 42.16 -25.88 -21.26
C SER A 18 42.18 -24.36 -21.06
N ALA A 19 41.02 -23.69 -21.16
CA ALA A 19 40.84 -22.31 -20.67
C ALA A 19 40.11 -22.25 -19.31
N LEU A 20 39.98 -23.40 -18.63
CA LEU A 20 39.33 -23.55 -17.32
C LEU A 20 40.34 -24.00 -16.26
N SER A 21 41.36 -23.18 -16.00
CA SER A 21 42.14 -23.29 -14.76
C SER A 21 43.02 -22.06 -14.54
N SER A 22 42.79 -21.40 -13.39
CA SER A 22 43.43 -20.19 -12.85
C SER A 22 43.03 -18.89 -13.58
N THR A 23 42.49 -17.88 -12.91
CA THR A 23 42.92 -17.30 -11.63
C THR A 23 41.76 -16.70 -10.83
N ALA A 24 41.87 -16.81 -9.50
CA ALA A 24 41.20 -16.06 -8.45
C ALA A 24 40.27 -14.91 -8.92
N PHE A 25 38.96 -15.10 -8.78
CA PHE A 25 38.05 -13.97 -8.68
C PHE A 25 38.26 -13.34 -7.31
N ALA A 26 38.95 -12.19 -7.30
CA ALA A 26 38.75 -11.23 -6.24
C ALA A 26 37.26 -10.89 -6.19
N ASP A 27 36.72 -10.86 -4.98
CA ASP A 27 35.32 -10.55 -4.67
C ASP A 27 35.04 -9.06 -4.88
N THR A 28 35.17 -8.59 -6.11
CA THR A 28 34.77 -7.25 -6.56
C THR A 28 33.70 -7.45 -7.62
N GLN A 29 32.51 -7.87 -7.21
CA GLN A 29 31.42 -8.17 -8.14
C GLN A 29 30.75 -6.87 -8.60
N ILE A 30 31.43 -6.15 -9.50
CA ILE A 30 30.80 -5.13 -10.35
C ILE A 30 29.67 -5.82 -11.11
N ARG A 31 28.42 -5.58 -10.68
CA ARG A 31 27.20 -6.12 -11.29
C ARG A 31 26.28 -4.97 -11.63
N VAL A 32 25.45 -5.19 -12.64
CA VAL A 32 24.38 -4.25 -12.99
C VAL A 32 23.33 -4.28 -11.87
N THR A 33 23.05 -3.11 -11.32
CA THR A 33 21.86 -2.90 -10.49
C THR A 33 20.68 -2.61 -11.40
N PRO A 34 19.52 -3.28 -11.24
CA PRO A 34 18.34 -3.00 -12.05
C PRO A 34 17.98 -1.52 -12.04
N SER A 35 17.59 -1.01 -13.20
CA SER A 35 17.21 0.39 -13.40
C SER A 35 15.83 0.48 -14.04
N GLN A 36 15.26 1.70 -14.06
CA GLN A 36 13.89 1.91 -14.52
C GLN A 36 13.84 2.20 -16.03
N MET A 37 12.82 1.66 -16.71
CA MET A 37 12.44 2.07 -18.07
C MET A 37 11.66 3.38 -18.05
N VAL A 38 11.51 4.04 -19.20
CA VAL A 38 10.90 5.38 -19.29
C VAL A 38 9.45 5.41 -18.82
N GLN A 39 8.72 4.30 -18.98
CA GLN A 39 7.32 4.18 -18.54
C GLN A 39 7.19 3.69 -17.08
N GLY A 40 8.30 3.55 -16.35
CA GLY A 40 8.40 2.88 -15.05
C GLY A 40 8.55 1.38 -15.18
N GLY A 41 9.15 0.74 -14.18
CA GLY A 41 9.32 -0.71 -14.06
C GLY A 41 10.76 -1.09 -14.35
N ASN A 42 11.24 -2.22 -13.83
CA ASN A 42 12.63 -2.60 -14.12
C ASN A 42 12.77 -2.93 -15.61
N GLY A 43 13.70 -2.25 -16.27
CA GLY A 43 13.80 -2.28 -17.72
C GLY A 43 15.05 -1.60 -18.26
N LEU A 44 15.24 -1.73 -19.56
CA LEU A 44 16.27 -1.03 -20.32
C LEU A 44 15.86 0.44 -20.51
N ILE A 45 15.37 0.85 -21.68
CA ILE A 45 14.91 2.22 -21.95
C ILE A 45 13.41 2.21 -22.20
N GLN A 46 12.92 1.55 -23.25
CA GLN A 46 11.49 1.36 -23.53
C GLN A 46 10.98 -0.04 -23.13
N THR A 47 11.91 -0.98 -22.97
CA THR A 47 11.61 -2.41 -22.86
C THR A 47 11.84 -2.95 -21.45
N PRO A 48 11.00 -3.90 -20.98
CA PRO A 48 11.13 -4.47 -19.66
C PRO A 48 12.26 -5.51 -19.59
N THR A 49 12.84 -5.73 -18.42
CA THR A 49 13.76 -6.86 -18.16
C THR A 49 13.14 -7.84 -17.17
N ALA A 50 13.67 -9.07 -17.11
CA ALA A 50 13.22 -10.07 -16.12
C ALA A 50 13.68 -9.75 -14.70
N ARG A 51 14.44 -8.68 -14.49
CA ARG A 51 15.03 -8.35 -13.20
C ARG A 51 13.98 -7.85 -12.21
N MET A 52 14.12 -8.33 -10.97
CA MET A 52 13.41 -7.85 -9.80
C MET A 52 14.38 -7.06 -8.91
N ARG A 53 13.86 -6.07 -8.20
CA ARG A 53 14.55 -5.40 -7.10
C ARG A 53 14.34 -6.18 -5.80
N ASP A 54 14.98 -5.71 -4.73
CA ASP A 54 14.68 -6.21 -3.39
C ASP A 54 13.24 -5.88 -3.01
N GLU A 55 12.60 -6.79 -2.28
CA GLU A 55 11.27 -6.58 -1.73
C GLU A 55 11.19 -5.27 -0.93
N GLY A 56 10.08 -4.56 -1.08
CA GLY A 56 9.90 -3.21 -0.52
C GLY A 56 10.57 -2.12 -1.34
N GLY A 57 11.36 -2.45 -2.36
CA GLY A 57 11.97 -1.49 -3.26
C GLY A 57 10.91 -0.64 -3.98
N MET A 58 10.93 0.67 -3.74
CA MET A 58 10.09 1.64 -4.41
C MET A 58 10.93 2.55 -5.31
N ALA A 59 10.38 2.98 -6.44
CA ALA A 59 10.94 4.04 -7.28
C ALA A 59 9.85 5.02 -7.69
N ILE A 60 10.16 6.31 -7.59
CA ILE A 60 9.34 7.41 -8.10
C ILE A 60 10.12 8.02 -9.27
N ASN A 61 9.53 8.05 -10.45
CA ASN A 61 10.21 8.43 -11.68
C ASN A 61 9.51 9.59 -12.37
N TYR A 62 10.32 10.44 -12.97
CA TYR A 62 9.91 11.38 -13.99
C TYR A 62 10.79 11.18 -15.23
N THR A 63 10.18 11.00 -16.41
CA THR A 63 10.91 10.95 -17.68
C THR A 63 10.24 11.84 -18.73
N ASP A 64 11.03 12.41 -19.63
CA ASP A 64 10.58 13.25 -20.74
C ASP A 64 11.41 12.91 -21.99
N ASN A 65 10.74 12.62 -23.11
CA ASN A 65 11.38 12.36 -24.40
C ASN A 65 10.91 13.32 -25.51
N GLY A 66 10.24 14.42 -25.14
CA GLY A 66 9.70 15.40 -26.09
C GLY A 66 8.22 15.17 -26.39
N GLU A 67 7.84 13.96 -26.80
CA GLU A 67 6.44 13.64 -27.12
C GLU A 67 5.64 13.18 -25.89
N TYR A 68 6.32 12.52 -24.95
CA TYR A 68 5.73 12.01 -23.73
C TYR A 68 6.44 12.52 -22.49
N ARG A 69 5.67 12.72 -21.44
CA ARG A 69 6.18 12.71 -20.06
C ARG A 69 5.52 11.58 -19.29
N PHE A 70 6.33 10.88 -18.50
CA PHE A 70 5.84 9.82 -17.63
C PHE A 70 6.17 10.17 -16.19
N TRP A 71 5.15 10.11 -15.33
CA TRP A 71 5.32 10.04 -13.88
C TRP A 71 4.91 8.65 -13.45
N SER A 72 5.83 7.89 -12.87
CA SER A 72 5.54 6.51 -12.46
C SER A 72 6.03 6.20 -11.06
N VAL A 73 5.28 5.32 -10.41
CA VAL A 73 5.59 4.74 -9.12
C VAL A 73 5.69 3.24 -9.30
N ASN A 74 6.84 2.69 -8.93
CA ASN A 74 7.16 1.28 -9.03
C ASN A 74 7.35 0.70 -7.65
N ILE A 75 6.73 -0.45 -7.40
CA ILE A 75 6.77 -1.12 -6.11
C ILE A 75 7.09 -2.59 -6.33
N GLN A 76 8.19 -3.04 -5.74
CA GLN A 76 8.52 -4.46 -5.61
C GLN A 76 7.74 -5.03 -4.42
N LEU A 77 6.51 -5.49 -4.66
CA LEU A 77 5.61 -6.00 -3.63
C LEU A 77 6.16 -7.26 -2.98
N TYR A 78 6.66 -8.20 -3.78
CA TYR A 78 7.34 -9.40 -3.31
C TYR A 78 8.59 -9.60 -4.14
N ASP A 79 9.51 -10.45 -3.70
CA ASP A 79 10.71 -10.78 -4.48
C ASP A 79 10.40 -11.33 -5.90
N TRP A 80 9.17 -11.80 -6.12
CA TRP A 80 8.64 -12.33 -7.38
C TRP A 80 7.58 -11.46 -8.06
N MET A 81 7.13 -10.35 -7.46
CA MET A 81 6.06 -9.49 -8.01
C MET A 81 6.41 -8.01 -7.96
N GLU A 82 6.37 -7.36 -9.13
CA GLU A 82 6.52 -5.91 -9.30
C GLU A 82 5.20 -5.32 -9.82
N ALA A 83 4.79 -4.19 -9.27
CA ALA A 83 3.65 -3.40 -9.73
C ALA A 83 4.11 -1.98 -10.08
N THR A 84 3.49 -1.41 -11.13
CA THR A 84 3.77 -0.05 -11.59
C THR A 84 2.47 0.70 -11.81
N ALA A 85 2.39 1.92 -11.28
CA ALA A 85 1.37 2.88 -11.67
C ALA A 85 2.03 4.04 -12.41
N ARG A 86 1.42 4.49 -13.51
CA ARG A 86 1.92 5.62 -14.30
C ARG A 86 0.81 6.59 -14.67
N TYR A 87 1.19 7.86 -14.74
CA TYR A 87 0.50 8.89 -15.51
C TYR A 87 1.34 9.27 -16.72
N THR A 88 0.70 9.26 -17.87
CA THR A 88 1.30 9.65 -19.15
C THR A 88 0.73 10.99 -19.59
N ASP A 89 1.59 11.93 -19.97
CA ASP A 89 1.23 13.18 -20.64
C ASP A 89 1.68 13.11 -22.10
N VAL A 90 0.70 13.14 -23.01
CA VAL A 90 0.91 13.11 -24.46
C VAL A 90 0.96 14.54 -24.97
N ARG A 91 2.17 15.07 -25.14
CA ARG A 91 2.42 16.50 -25.37
C ARG A 91 1.96 17.01 -26.74
N THR A 92 1.72 16.09 -27.67
CA THR A 92 1.30 16.38 -29.05
C THR A 92 -0.22 16.38 -29.25
N ARG A 93 -0.99 16.13 -28.17
CA ARG A 93 -2.45 16.01 -28.21
C ARG A 93 -3.09 16.83 -27.09
N LEU A 94 -4.22 17.47 -27.39
CA LEU A 94 -5.07 18.10 -26.38
C LEU A 94 -5.97 17.04 -25.72
N TYR A 95 -6.28 17.24 -24.44
CA TYR A 95 -7.20 16.40 -23.67
C TYR A 95 -8.59 16.37 -24.30
N SER A 96 -9.09 17.53 -24.72
CA SER A 96 -10.30 17.68 -25.53
C SER A 96 -10.09 18.73 -26.60
N GLN A 97 -10.87 18.62 -27.68
CA GLN A 97 -10.96 19.67 -28.71
C GLN A 97 -11.87 20.83 -28.29
N VAL A 98 -12.54 20.70 -27.13
CA VAL A 98 -13.44 21.72 -26.59
C VAL A 98 -12.67 22.57 -25.58
N ASP A 99 -12.30 23.79 -25.98
CA ASP A 99 -11.52 24.74 -25.17
C ASP A 99 -12.19 25.04 -23.81
N SER A 100 -13.52 25.19 -23.77
CA SER A 100 -14.26 25.42 -22.53
C SER A 100 -14.26 24.23 -21.57
N PHE A 101 -13.82 23.05 -22.00
CA PHE A 101 -13.80 21.83 -21.19
C PHE A 101 -12.40 21.56 -20.62
N SER A 102 -11.34 21.73 -21.41
CA SER A 102 -9.97 21.41 -20.98
C SER A 102 -8.90 22.45 -21.31
N GLY A 103 -9.26 23.57 -21.93
CA GLY A 103 -8.31 24.60 -22.35
C GLY A 103 -7.14 24.03 -23.17
N ASP A 104 -5.92 24.41 -22.77
CA ASP A 104 -4.66 23.95 -23.35
C ASP A 104 -4.09 22.69 -22.68
N GLN A 105 -4.87 22.02 -21.82
CA GLN A 105 -4.42 20.79 -21.17
C GLN A 105 -4.14 19.71 -22.20
N THR A 106 -2.91 19.19 -22.16
CA THR A 106 -2.49 18.05 -22.99
C THR A 106 -3.16 16.75 -22.52
N LEU A 107 -3.33 15.80 -23.43
CA LEU A 107 -3.98 14.52 -23.17
C LEU A 107 -3.23 13.74 -22.06
N LYS A 108 -4.00 13.22 -21.11
CA LYS A 108 -3.50 12.43 -19.98
C LYS A 108 -4.06 11.02 -20.03
N ASP A 109 -3.20 10.06 -19.74
CA ASP A 109 -3.58 8.66 -19.61
C ASP A 109 -3.03 8.05 -18.31
N LYS A 110 -3.69 7.00 -17.83
CA LYS A 110 -3.35 6.26 -16.61
C LYS A 110 -3.06 4.82 -17.00
N GLY A 111 -1.91 4.31 -16.56
CA GLY A 111 -1.51 2.93 -16.82
C GLY A 111 -1.14 2.18 -15.56
N LEU A 112 -1.48 0.89 -15.54
CA LEU A 112 -1.10 -0.05 -14.49
C LEU A 112 -0.38 -1.23 -15.12
N ASP A 113 0.78 -1.58 -14.57
CA ASP A 113 1.54 -2.76 -14.99
C ASP A 113 1.77 -3.70 -13.82
N VAL A 114 1.89 -4.98 -14.15
CA VAL A 114 2.31 -6.02 -13.22
C VAL A 114 3.30 -6.96 -13.90
N LYS A 115 4.33 -7.37 -13.16
CA LYS A 115 5.35 -8.32 -13.62
C LYS A 115 5.58 -9.39 -12.58
N PHE A 116 5.61 -10.64 -13.03
CA PHE A 116 5.80 -11.82 -12.21
C PHE A 116 7.06 -12.56 -12.61
N ARG A 117 7.94 -12.85 -11.66
CA ARG A 117 9.11 -13.69 -11.86
C ARG A 117 8.67 -15.15 -11.80
N LEU A 118 8.93 -15.89 -12.87
CA LEU A 118 8.64 -17.31 -12.98
C LEU A 118 9.83 -18.15 -12.53
N TRP A 119 11.06 -17.69 -12.82
CA TRP A 119 12.29 -18.37 -12.42
C TRP A 119 13.34 -17.35 -12.02
N LYS A 120 13.98 -17.56 -10.88
CA LYS A 120 15.15 -16.78 -10.45
C LYS A 120 16.41 -17.27 -11.15
N GLU A 121 17.27 -16.34 -11.54
CA GLU A 121 18.56 -16.66 -12.15
C GLU A 121 19.37 -17.63 -11.27
N SER A 122 19.96 -18.64 -11.91
CA SER A 122 20.95 -19.53 -11.30
C SER A 122 22.23 -19.54 -12.13
N TYR A 123 23.17 -20.44 -11.86
CA TYR A 123 24.35 -20.58 -12.70
C TYR A 123 23.97 -20.93 -14.17
N TYR A 124 23.02 -21.84 -14.38
CA TYR A 124 22.65 -22.35 -15.72
C TYR A 124 21.43 -21.68 -16.33
N LEU A 125 20.46 -21.27 -15.51
CA LEU A 125 19.20 -20.70 -15.99
C LEU A 125 19.22 -19.17 -15.88
N PRO A 126 18.61 -18.44 -16.83
CA PRO A 126 18.38 -17.01 -16.69
C PRO A 126 17.25 -16.75 -15.69
N ASP A 127 17.14 -15.49 -15.26
CA ASP A 127 15.91 -14.96 -14.68
C ASP A 127 14.83 -14.98 -15.76
N ILE A 128 13.59 -15.37 -15.45
CA ILE A 128 12.48 -15.40 -16.41
C ILE A 128 11.28 -14.71 -15.79
N SER A 129 10.68 -13.77 -16.52
CA SER A 129 9.47 -13.09 -16.08
C SER A 129 8.40 -13.01 -17.17
N VAL A 130 7.16 -12.88 -16.72
CA VAL A 130 6.01 -12.51 -17.54
C VAL A 130 5.46 -11.20 -17.00
N GLY A 131 5.04 -10.30 -17.89
CA GLY A 131 4.40 -9.07 -17.45
C GLY A 131 3.31 -8.59 -18.38
N PHE A 132 2.46 -7.77 -17.79
CA PHE A 132 1.29 -7.15 -18.41
C PHE A 132 1.44 -5.65 -18.20
N ARG A 133 1.44 -4.89 -19.29
CA ARG A 133 1.48 -3.43 -19.28
C ARG A 133 0.12 -2.90 -19.66
N ASP A 134 -0.30 -1.85 -18.95
CA ASP A 134 -1.56 -1.16 -19.16
C ASP A 134 -2.82 -2.05 -19.01
N PHE A 135 -2.76 -3.08 -18.15
CA PHE A 135 -3.82 -4.09 -18.06
C PHE A 135 -5.13 -3.58 -17.43
N GLY A 136 -5.09 -2.40 -16.78
CA GLY A 136 -6.23 -1.79 -16.09
C GLY A 136 -6.48 -0.32 -16.46
N GLY A 137 -5.84 0.18 -17.54
CA GLY A 137 -5.93 1.55 -18.02
C GLY A 137 -6.84 1.73 -19.25
N THR A 138 -6.51 2.66 -20.13
CA THR A 138 -7.25 2.92 -21.39
C THR A 138 -6.69 2.13 -22.59
N GLY A 139 -5.64 1.34 -22.38
CA GLY A 139 -5.01 0.50 -23.40
C GLY A 139 -4.11 1.28 -24.37
N PHE A 140 -3.51 2.38 -23.92
CA PHE A 140 -2.57 3.17 -24.73
C PHE A 140 -1.29 2.41 -25.02
N PHE A 141 -0.77 1.72 -24.01
CA PHE A 141 0.49 0.96 -24.07
C PHE A 141 0.29 -0.52 -23.76
N GLU A 142 -0.92 -1.02 -23.99
CA GLU A 142 -1.30 -2.40 -23.68
C GLU A 142 -0.33 -3.39 -24.32
N SER A 143 0.34 -4.18 -23.48
CA SER A 143 1.33 -5.15 -23.93
C SER A 143 1.40 -6.33 -22.98
N GLU A 144 1.65 -7.51 -23.53
CA GLU A 144 2.11 -8.67 -22.76
C GLU A 144 3.52 -9.02 -23.19
N TYR A 145 4.32 -9.54 -22.27
CA TYR A 145 5.68 -9.98 -22.61
C TYR A 145 6.13 -11.16 -21.77
N VAL A 146 7.04 -11.93 -22.35
CA VAL A 146 7.88 -12.90 -21.65
C VAL A 146 9.33 -12.55 -21.95
N ASN A 147 10.16 -12.44 -20.92
CA ASN A 147 11.57 -12.09 -21.09
C ASN A 147 12.48 -12.90 -20.17
N ALA A 148 13.76 -12.91 -20.53
CA ALA A 148 14.83 -13.55 -19.80
C ALA A 148 16.00 -12.59 -19.58
N SER A 149 16.63 -12.66 -18.41
CA SER A 149 17.82 -11.87 -18.05
C SER A 149 18.96 -12.75 -17.55
N LYS A 150 20.20 -12.47 -17.96
CA LYS A 150 21.39 -13.23 -17.53
C LYS A 150 22.57 -12.32 -17.25
N SER A 151 23.11 -12.39 -16.04
CA SER A 151 24.27 -11.60 -15.64
C SER A 151 25.55 -12.39 -15.90
N ILE A 152 26.50 -11.76 -16.59
CA ILE A 152 27.82 -12.32 -16.91
C ILE A 152 28.87 -11.23 -16.64
N GLY A 153 29.48 -11.28 -15.45
CA GLY A 153 30.43 -10.27 -15.00
C GLY A 153 29.76 -8.88 -14.91
N PRO A 154 30.33 -7.82 -15.52
CA PRO A 154 29.75 -6.48 -15.49
C PRO A 154 28.60 -6.29 -16.49
N PHE A 155 28.23 -7.32 -17.25
CA PHE A 155 27.16 -7.26 -18.24
C PHE A 155 25.90 -7.96 -17.72
N ASP A 156 24.74 -7.42 -18.10
CA ASP A 156 23.45 -8.08 -17.95
C ASP A 156 22.74 -8.11 -19.30
N PHE A 157 22.44 -9.32 -19.78
CA PHE A 157 21.87 -9.57 -21.10
C PHE A 157 20.38 -9.84 -20.97
N HIS A 158 19.60 -9.23 -21.86
CA HIS A 158 18.14 -9.32 -21.85
C HIS A 158 17.61 -9.71 -23.23
N LEU A 159 16.64 -10.61 -23.25
CA LEU A 159 15.93 -11.02 -24.46
C LEU A 159 14.46 -11.29 -24.11
N GLY A 160 13.54 -10.78 -24.92
CA GLY A 160 12.12 -10.98 -24.72
C GLY A 160 11.33 -11.02 -26.01
N LEU A 161 10.11 -11.52 -25.88
CA LEU A 161 9.06 -11.51 -26.88
C LEU A 161 7.91 -10.68 -26.33
N GLY A 162 7.42 -9.75 -27.14
CA GLY A 162 6.35 -8.82 -26.79
C GLY A 162 5.17 -8.92 -27.74
N TRP A 163 3.98 -8.71 -27.19
CA TRP A 163 2.70 -8.58 -27.88
C TRP A 163 2.13 -7.18 -27.64
N GLY A 164 1.11 -6.80 -28.42
CA GLY A 164 0.48 -5.49 -28.30
C GLY A 164 1.45 -4.37 -28.70
N TYR A 165 1.54 -3.31 -27.88
CA TYR A 165 2.39 -2.15 -28.16
C TYR A 165 3.89 -2.51 -28.21
N LEU A 166 4.36 -3.49 -27.43
CA LEU A 166 5.74 -3.98 -27.53
C LEU A 166 6.02 -4.84 -28.78
N GLY A 167 4.97 -5.32 -29.46
CA GLY A 167 5.04 -6.32 -30.52
C GLY A 167 4.77 -5.80 -31.92
N THR A 168 4.65 -4.48 -32.13
CA THR A 168 4.08 -3.95 -33.38
C THR A 168 4.95 -4.14 -34.61
N ALA A 169 6.27 -4.33 -34.46
CA ALA A 169 7.18 -4.60 -35.59
C ALA A 169 6.95 -5.98 -36.24
N ASP A 170 6.24 -6.90 -35.57
CA ASP A 170 5.81 -8.19 -36.10
C ASP A 170 6.95 -9.06 -36.68
N ASP A 171 8.08 -9.16 -35.97
CA ASP A 171 9.28 -9.88 -36.41
C ASP A 171 9.07 -11.39 -36.60
N ILE A 172 8.10 -11.97 -35.89
CA ILE A 172 7.85 -13.41 -35.86
C ILE A 172 6.35 -13.69 -35.80
N SER A 173 5.90 -14.75 -36.48
CA SER A 173 4.54 -15.26 -36.31
C SER A 173 4.30 -15.64 -34.85
N ASN A 174 3.15 -15.22 -34.30
CA ASN A 174 2.81 -15.50 -32.91
C ASN A 174 2.90 -17.02 -32.63
N PRO A 175 3.78 -17.46 -31.70
CA PRO A 175 3.98 -18.88 -31.44
C PRO A 175 2.73 -19.59 -30.93
N PHE A 176 1.76 -18.85 -30.37
CA PHE A 176 0.50 -19.41 -29.88
C PHE A 176 -0.55 -19.62 -30.98
N CYS A 177 -0.30 -19.14 -32.21
CA CYS A 177 -1.12 -19.47 -33.37
C CYS A 177 -1.26 -20.98 -33.59
N GLU A 178 -0.18 -21.72 -33.39
CA GLU A 178 -0.17 -23.18 -33.56
C GLU A 178 -1.02 -23.90 -32.50
N LEU A 179 -1.23 -23.27 -31.34
CA LEU A 179 -2.10 -23.83 -30.29
C LEU A 179 -3.57 -23.60 -30.61
N LYS A 180 -3.93 -22.40 -31.09
CA LYS A 180 -5.29 -22.02 -31.48
C LYS A 180 -5.28 -20.78 -32.37
N ASP A 181 -6.02 -20.84 -33.48
CA ASP A 181 -6.13 -19.73 -34.46
C ASP A 181 -6.55 -18.38 -33.82
N SER A 182 -7.32 -18.42 -32.73
CA SER A 182 -7.74 -17.22 -32.00
C SER A 182 -6.60 -16.42 -31.38
N PHE A 183 -5.36 -16.93 -31.34
CA PHE A 183 -4.18 -16.17 -30.91
C PHE A 183 -3.55 -15.35 -32.05
N CYS A 184 -3.86 -15.65 -33.31
CA CYS A 184 -3.25 -14.96 -34.45
C CYS A 184 -3.76 -13.54 -34.64
N GLU A 185 -4.99 -13.27 -34.21
CA GLU A 185 -5.61 -11.95 -34.31
C GLU A 185 -5.91 -11.41 -32.92
N ARG A 186 -5.42 -10.20 -32.63
CA ARG A 186 -5.78 -9.46 -31.42
C ARG A 186 -7.13 -8.79 -31.65
N PRO A 187 -8.19 -9.11 -30.87
CA PRO A 187 -9.46 -8.39 -30.95
C PRO A 187 -9.24 -6.90 -30.73
N GLY A 188 -9.88 -6.05 -31.52
CA GLY A 188 -9.89 -4.60 -31.30
C GLY A 188 -10.98 -4.16 -30.33
N GLY A 189 -10.81 -2.99 -29.71
CA GLY A 189 -11.77 -2.39 -28.78
C GLY A 189 -11.33 -2.51 -27.31
N PHE A 190 -12.19 -2.04 -26.40
CA PHE A 190 -12.06 -2.20 -24.95
C PHE A 190 -13.38 -2.75 -24.41
N SER A 191 -13.34 -3.61 -23.39
CA SER A 191 -14.58 -4.11 -22.78
C SER A 191 -15.24 -3.06 -21.88
N GLY A 192 -16.57 -2.93 -21.97
CA GLY A 192 -17.33 -1.93 -21.21
C GLY A 192 -17.05 -0.49 -21.65
N ARG A 193 -16.90 0.42 -20.69
CA ARG A 193 -16.55 1.85 -20.89
C ARG A 193 -15.11 2.15 -20.45
N GLY A 194 -14.20 1.20 -20.67
CA GLY A 194 -12.80 1.27 -20.21
C GLY A 194 -12.61 0.85 -18.75
N GLY A 195 -11.36 0.55 -18.39
CA GLY A 195 -10.96 0.13 -17.03
C GLY A 195 -11.20 -1.34 -16.68
N LYS A 196 -11.71 -2.17 -17.59
CA LYS A 196 -11.74 -3.63 -17.39
C LYS A 196 -10.42 -4.26 -17.86
N VAL A 197 -10.11 -5.42 -17.30
CA VAL A 197 -8.99 -6.23 -17.77
C VAL A 197 -9.42 -6.98 -19.03
N ASP A 198 -8.88 -6.60 -20.18
CA ASP A 198 -9.20 -7.17 -21.49
C ASP A 198 -8.42 -8.47 -21.75
N TYR A 199 -8.62 -9.48 -20.88
CA TYR A 199 -7.91 -10.76 -20.93
C TYR A 199 -8.06 -11.51 -22.26
N ASP A 200 -9.13 -11.24 -23.02
CA ASP A 200 -9.35 -11.79 -24.35
C ASP A 200 -8.30 -11.34 -25.38
N GLN A 201 -7.49 -10.33 -25.08
CA GLN A 201 -6.44 -9.83 -25.96
C GLN A 201 -5.05 -10.41 -25.63
N PHE A 202 -4.89 -11.06 -24.49
CA PHE A 202 -3.58 -11.44 -23.98
C PHE A 202 -2.83 -12.43 -24.88
N PHE A 203 -1.57 -12.08 -25.20
CA PHE A 203 -0.67 -12.88 -26.03
C PHE A 203 -1.19 -13.14 -27.46
N LYS A 204 -2.00 -12.22 -28.00
CA LYS A 204 -2.57 -12.31 -29.34
C LYS A 204 -2.03 -11.27 -30.31
N GLY A 205 -2.09 -11.60 -31.60
CA GLY A 205 -1.73 -10.69 -32.68
C GLY A 205 -0.22 -10.56 -32.90
N THR A 206 0.19 -9.38 -33.35
CA THR A 206 1.57 -9.05 -33.75
C THR A 206 2.57 -9.33 -32.64
N THR A 207 3.68 -9.98 -32.98
CA THR A 207 4.71 -10.42 -32.01
C THR A 207 6.09 -9.98 -32.48
N ALA A 208 6.86 -9.32 -31.60
CA ALA A 208 8.21 -8.86 -31.94
C ALA A 208 9.24 -9.23 -30.86
N PHE A 209 10.51 -9.31 -31.28
CA PHE A 209 11.62 -9.46 -30.35
C PHE A 209 12.02 -8.09 -29.79
N PHE A 210 12.38 -8.09 -28.51
CA PHE A 210 13.04 -6.95 -27.87
C PHE A 210 14.15 -7.46 -26.96
N GLY A 211 15.06 -6.59 -26.57
CA GLY A 211 16.12 -6.97 -25.64
C GLY A 211 17.29 -6.00 -25.68
N GLY A 212 18.43 -6.42 -25.14
CA GLY A 212 19.60 -5.58 -25.10
C GLY A 212 20.60 -6.00 -24.03
N VAL A 213 21.48 -5.07 -23.68
CA VAL A 213 22.52 -5.28 -22.69
C VAL A 213 22.68 -4.04 -21.82
N GLU A 214 22.77 -4.26 -20.51
CA GLU A 214 23.30 -3.28 -19.56
C GLU A 214 24.77 -3.61 -19.27
N TYR A 215 25.60 -2.58 -19.20
CA TYR A 215 27.00 -2.69 -18.84
C TYR A 215 27.31 -1.78 -17.67
N GLN A 216 27.64 -2.38 -16.53
CA GLN A 216 28.14 -1.67 -15.37
C GLN A 216 29.60 -1.28 -15.61
N THR A 217 29.85 0.02 -15.73
CA THR A 217 31.22 0.49 -15.97
C THR A 217 32.07 0.35 -14.70
N PRO A 218 33.41 0.36 -14.81
CA PRO A 218 34.30 0.41 -13.64
C PRO A 218 34.09 1.64 -12.75
N TRP A 219 33.46 2.69 -13.27
CA TRP A 219 32.96 3.80 -12.47
C TRP A 219 31.57 3.40 -11.96
N GLU A 220 31.50 2.88 -10.73
CA GLU A 220 30.28 2.32 -10.12
C GLU A 220 29.00 3.16 -10.30
N PRO A 221 29.05 4.51 -10.21
CA PRO A 221 27.89 5.36 -10.50
C PRO A 221 27.30 5.24 -11.91
N LEU A 222 28.05 4.78 -12.92
CA LEU A 222 27.64 4.82 -14.32
C LEU A 222 27.36 3.43 -14.89
N THR A 223 26.14 3.24 -15.40
CA THR A 223 25.73 2.08 -16.22
C THR A 223 25.40 2.56 -17.63
N LEU A 224 25.82 1.80 -18.64
CA LEU A 224 25.48 2.04 -20.05
C LEU A 224 24.45 1.01 -20.53
N LYS A 225 23.58 1.41 -21.45
CA LYS A 225 22.51 0.59 -22.01
C LYS A 225 22.55 0.60 -23.52
N LEU A 226 22.35 -0.57 -24.12
CA LEU A 226 21.99 -0.73 -25.52
C LEU A 226 20.70 -1.55 -25.56
N GLU A 227 19.69 -1.05 -26.25
CA GLU A 227 18.37 -1.66 -26.35
C GLU A 227 17.96 -1.81 -27.82
N PHE A 228 17.33 -2.94 -28.14
CA PHE A 228 16.61 -3.21 -29.38
C PHE A 228 15.11 -3.28 -29.07
N GLU A 229 14.32 -2.46 -29.76
CA GLU A 229 12.89 -2.30 -29.51
C GLU A 229 12.02 -3.10 -30.50
N GLY A 230 10.96 -3.73 -29.99
CA GLY A 230 9.95 -4.45 -30.78
C GLY A 230 8.80 -3.59 -31.30
N ASN A 231 8.71 -2.33 -30.84
CA ASN A 231 7.72 -1.35 -31.28
C ASN A 231 8.24 -0.54 -32.47
N ASP A 232 7.40 -0.38 -33.47
CA ASP A 232 7.62 0.39 -34.71
C ASP A 232 6.89 1.74 -34.72
N TYR A 233 6.15 2.06 -33.65
CA TYR A 233 5.40 3.31 -33.46
C TYR A 233 4.31 3.58 -34.51
N SER A 234 3.95 2.59 -35.34
CA SER A 234 2.93 2.72 -36.38
C SER A 234 1.52 3.02 -35.83
N ARG A 235 1.29 2.70 -34.54
CA ARG A 235 0.01 2.84 -33.83
C ARG A 235 0.11 3.78 -32.61
N ASP A 236 1.09 4.68 -32.60
CA ASP A 236 1.37 5.53 -31.44
C ASP A 236 0.29 6.61 -31.19
N ARG A 237 -0.02 6.88 -29.91
CA ARG A 237 -1.07 7.81 -29.48
C ARG A 237 -0.64 9.29 -29.55
N ALA A 238 0.66 9.57 -29.55
CA ALA A 238 1.22 10.89 -29.82
C ALA A 238 1.14 11.28 -31.31
N GLY A 239 0.65 10.38 -32.17
CA GLY A 239 0.57 10.60 -33.61
C GLY A 239 1.69 9.90 -34.35
N GLN A 240 1.99 10.37 -35.56
CA GLN A 240 3.03 9.76 -36.38
C GLN A 240 4.41 10.12 -35.81
N LEU A 241 5.11 9.11 -35.29
CA LEU A 241 6.49 9.24 -34.82
C LEU A 241 7.44 8.63 -35.86
N GLU A 242 8.51 9.35 -36.19
CA GLU A 242 9.55 8.86 -37.10
C GLU A 242 10.52 7.95 -36.33
N GLN A 243 10.85 6.79 -36.89
CA GLN A 243 11.81 5.84 -36.34
C GLN A 243 12.90 5.54 -37.36
N ASP A 244 14.06 6.19 -37.21
CA ASP A 244 15.24 5.97 -38.05
C ASP A 244 16.00 4.69 -37.68
N SER A 245 15.84 4.23 -36.44
CA SER A 245 16.50 3.04 -35.91
C SER A 245 15.67 2.39 -34.80
N ARG A 246 15.68 1.05 -34.74
CA ARG A 246 15.13 0.26 -33.63
C ARG A 246 16.11 0.11 -32.45
N TRP A 247 17.33 0.61 -32.60
CA TRP A 247 18.35 0.60 -31.55
C TRP A 247 18.32 1.90 -30.76
N ASN A 248 18.20 1.76 -29.44
CA ASN A 248 18.26 2.84 -28.46
C ASN A 248 19.54 2.70 -27.63
N VAL A 249 20.15 3.81 -27.25
CA VAL A 249 21.33 3.84 -26.37
C VAL A 249 21.09 4.74 -25.18
N GLY A 250 21.65 4.41 -24.01
CA GLY A 250 21.42 5.21 -22.81
C GLY A 250 22.51 5.06 -21.77
N ALA A 251 22.46 5.98 -20.81
CA ALA A 251 23.32 6.00 -19.65
C ALA A 251 22.49 6.30 -18.39
N VAL A 252 22.86 5.66 -17.29
CA VAL A 252 22.29 5.88 -15.96
C VAL A 252 23.42 6.29 -15.03
N TYR A 253 23.33 7.49 -14.46
CA TYR A 253 24.24 8.00 -13.44
C TYR A 253 23.56 7.96 -12.07
N ARG A 254 24.13 7.22 -11.13
CA ARG A 254 23.60 7.03 -9.78
C ARG A 254 24.32 7.89 -8.78
N TYR A 255 23.56 8.66 -8.02
CA TYR A 255 24.05 9.47 -6.93
C TYR A 255 23.14 9.29 -5.72
N LYS A 256 23.66 8.56 -4.71
CA LYS A 256 22.88 8.15 -3.53
C LYS A 256 21.61 7.41 -3.96
N ASP A 257 20.45 7.95 -3.58
CA ASP A 257 19.12 7.42 -3.86
C ASP A 257 18.54 7.90 -5.20
N PHE A 258 19.28 8.69 -5.96
CA PHE A 258 18.85 9.21 -7.25
C PHE A 258 19.54 8.51 -8.41
N ASP A 259 18.76 8.18 -9.43
CA ASP A 259 19.27 7.77 -10.74
C ASP A 259 18.90 8.85 -11.77
N PHE A 260 19.90 9.34 -12.50
CA PHE A 260 19.74 10.30 -13.59
C PHE A 260 19.96 9.56 -14.90
N THR A 261 18.96 9.59 -15.79
CA THR A 261 19.00 8.86 -17.06
C THR A 261 19.09 9.84 -18.23
N LEU A 262 19.91 9.49 -19.21
CA LEU A 262 19.98 10.15 -20.51
C LEU A 262 19.95 9.06 -21.58
N ASN A 263 19.11 9.21 -22.60
CA ASN A 263 18.93 8.20 -23.63
C ASN A 263 18.70 8.84 -25.00
N TYR A 264 19.07 8.10 -26.04
CA TYR A 264 18.82 8.40 -27.43
C TYR A 264 17.99 7.27 -28.01
N GLN A 265 16.76 7.60 -28.41
CA GLN A 265 15.72 6.68 -28.83
C GLN A 265 15.40 6.89 -30.32
N ARG A 266 14.92 5.82 -30.97
CA ARG A 266 14.41 5.84 -32.36
C ARG A 266 15.40 6.31 -33.42
N GLY A 267 16.67 6.54 -33.06
CA GLY A 267 17.66 7.15 -33.94
C GLY A 267 17.54 8.67 -34.14
N ASN A 268 16.59 9.35 -33.47
CA ASN A 268 16.33 10.79 -33.66
C ASN A 268 15.84 11.55 -32.42
N THR A 269 15.59 10.86 -31.29
CA THR A 269 14.94 11.47 -30.12
C THR A 269 15.85 11.38 -28.90
N VAL A 270 16.04 12.49 -28.17
CA VAL A 270 16.75 12.50 -26.89
C VAL A 270 15.74 12.53 -25.75
N GLY A 271 15.90 11.64 -24.78
CA GLY A 271 15.13 11.64 -23.55
C GLY A 271 16.00 11.72 -22.31
N PHE A 272 15.42 12.22 -21.23
CA PHE A 272 16.05 12.22 -19.91
C PHE A 272 15.05 11.79 -18.84
N GLY A 273 15.57 11.45 -17.66
CA GLY A 273 14.72 11.13 -16.52
C GLY A 273 15.45 11.19 -15.20
N VAL A 274 14.67 11.29 -14.13
CA VAL A 274 15.12 11.26 -12.74
C VAL A 274 14.28 10.24 -11.99
N THR A 275 14.95 9.36 -11.26
CA THR A 275 14.33 8.35 -10.39
C THR A 275 14.80 8.56 -8.97
N TYR A 276 13.88 8.66 -8.02
CA TYR A 276 14.17 8.54 -6.59
C TYR A 276 13.87 7.12 -6.13
N ARG A 277 14.84 6.47 -5.47
CA ARG A 277 14.77 5.09 -4.98
C ARG A 277 14.77 5.08 -3.46
N PHE A 278 13.88 4.29 -2.88
CA PHE A 278 13.98 3.92 -1.46
C PHE A 278 13.46 2.50 -1.26
N ASN A 279 13.63 1.95 -0.05
CA ASN A 279 13.09 0.64 0.30
C ASN A 279 12.16 0.76 1.51
N MET A 280 10.90 0.35 1.35
CA MET A 280 9.86 0.39 2.37
C MET A 280 10.08 -0.62 3.51
N ASN A 281 10.92 -1.64 3.35
CA ASN A 281 11.29 -2.50 4.46
C ASN A 281 12.28 -1.84 5.42
N THR A 282 13.18 -0.99 4.90
CA THR A 282 14.26 -0.37 5.66
C THR A 282 14.06 1.12 5.92
N ALA A 283 12.95 1.69 5.44
CA ALA A 283 12.60 3.08 5.66
C ALA A 283 12.51 3.33 7.17
N SER A 284 13.26 4.31 7.65
CA SER A 284 13.32 4.66 9.07
C SER A 284 13.65 6.13 9.22
N GLN A 285 13.31 6.67 10.39
CA GLN A 285 13.62 8.04 10.79
C GLN A 285 14.45 8.00 12.07
N ILE A 286 15.42 8.90 12.19
CA ILE A 286 16.22 9.02 13.42
C ILE A 286 15.28 9.40 14.57
N LYS A 287 15.39 8.66 15.69
CA LYS A 287 14.58 8.87 16.89
C LYS A 287 15.40 9.50 18.02
N PHE A 288 14.84 10.56 18.62
CA PHE A 288 15.22 11.06 19.93
C PHE A 288 14.36 10.35 20.95
N ASP A 289 14.88 9.24 21.46
CA ASP A 289 14.23 8.43 22.47
C ASP A 289 15.22 7.99 23.54
N GLU A 290 14.75 7.83 24.77
CA GLU A 290 15.56 7.32 25.86
C GLU A 290 15.70 5.79 25.72
N PRO A 291 16.89 5.23 26.01
CA PRO A 291 17.06 3.78 25.97
C PRO A 291 16.16 3.11 27.01
N PRO A 292 15.73 1.85 26.78
CA PRO A 292 14.94 1.10 27.75
C PRO A 292 15.61 1.03 29.12
N LYS A 293 14.81 1.04 30.19
CA LYS A 293 15.31 1.12 31.57
C LYS A 293 16.25 -0.05 31.90
N ASN A 294 17.45 0.28 32.37
CA ASN A 294 18.46 -0.73 32.70
C ASN A 294 18.10 -1.45 34.00
N LEU A 295 18.14 -2.79 33.98
CA LEU A 295 17.86 -3.65 35.14
C LEU A 295 19.11 -4.08 35.92
N MET A 296 20.31 -3.68 35.47
CA MET A 296 21.57 -3.94 36.15
C MET A 296 21.64 -3.14 37.46
N GLY A 297 21.85 -3.85 38.58
CA GLY A 297 21.90 -3.21 39.90
C GLY A 297 20.56 -2.67 40.41
N ARG A 298 19.45 -3.20 39.88
CA ARG A 298 18.06 -2.95 40.33
C ARG A 298 17.98 -2.94 41.86
N LYS A 299 17.35 -1.89 42.41
CA LYS A 299 17.03 -1.75 43.84
C LYS A 299 15.52 -1.65 43.99
N VAL A 300 14.91 -2.74 44.43
CA VAL A 300 13.46 -2.81 44.60
C VAL A 300 13.03 -2.84 46.05
N PRO A 301 11.80 -2.38 46.35
CA PRO A 301 11.21 -2.56 47.66
C PRO A 301 11.18 -4.04 48.06
N GLN A 302 11.11 -4.31 49.37
CA GLN A 302 10.96 -5.68 49.87
C GLN A 302 9.50 -6.16 49.76
N ASP A 303 8.56 -5.27 50.08
CA ASP A 303 7.13 -5.56 50.10
C ASP A 303 6.38 -4.65 49.13
N VAL A 304 5.22 -5.11 48.63
CA VAL A 304 4.35 -4.34 47.72
C VAL A 304 3.85 -3.04 48.33
N LYS A 305 3.65 -3.00 49.65
CA LYS A 305 3.24 -1.80 50.39
C LYS A 305 4.27 -0.65 50.31
N ASP A 306 5.54 -0.98 50.04
CA ASP A 306 6.64 -0.03 49.97
C ASP A 306 6.92 0.45 48.53
N VAL A 307 6.13 0.01 47.55
CA VAL A 307 6.23 0.45 46.15
C VAL A 307 5.86 1.93 46.03
N ASP A 308 6.78 2.72 45.46
CA ASP A 308 6.50 4.10 45.08
C ASP A 308 5.64 4.12 43.81
N LYS A 309 4.32 4.05 44.01
CA LYS A 309 3.33 4.07 42.92
C LYS A 309 3.43 5.32 42.06
N SER A 310 3.80 6.47 42.64
CA SER A 310 3.91 7.71 41.88
C SER A 310 5.09 7.65 40.90
N ARG A 311 6.23 7.10 41.33
CA ARG A 311 7.37 6.87 40.43
C ARG A 311 7.03 5.84 39.36
N LEU A 312 6.47 4.69 39.76
CA LEU A 312 6.07 3.63 38.83
C LEU A 312 5.15 4.15 37.72
N TYR A 313 4.07 4.86 38.06
CA TYR A 313 3.12 5.35 37.07
C TYR A 313 3.71 6.43 36.15
N ASN A 314 4.59 7.29 36.68
CA ASN A 314 5.29 8.27 35.86
C ASN A 314 6.28 7.62 34.88
N ASP A 315 7.00 6.59 35.33
CA ASP A 315 7.96 5.86 34.49
C ASP A 315 7.23 5.03 33.42
N LEU A 316 6.06 4.46 33.72
CA LEU A 316 5.22 3.77 32.73
C LEU A 316 4.84 4.71 31.58
N TYR A 317 4.49 5.96 31.90
CA TYR A 317 4.20 6.97 30.88
C TYR A 317 5.46 7.43 30.13
N ARG A 318 6.52 7.84 30.85
CA ARG A 318 7.69 8.49 30.24
C ARG A 318 8.63 7.54 29.52
N SER A 319 8.91 6.38 30.11
CA SER A 319 9.84 5.39 29.54
C SER A 319 9.12 4.25 28.84
N GLY A 320 7.89 3.93 29.27
CA GLY A 320 7.07 2.89 28.67
C GLY A 320 6.14 3.38 27.55
N GLY A 321 5.89 4.69 27.44
CA GLY A 321 4.89 5.22 26.50
C GLY A 321 3.46 4.76 26.81
N PHE A 322 3.20 4.30 28.03
CA PHE A 322 1.96 3.63 28.42
C PHE A 322 1.12 4.53 29.33
N VAL A 323 0.00 5.01 28.79
CA VAL A 323 -0.94 5.86 29.52
C VAL A 323 -1.84 4.99 30.38
N LEU A 324 -1.61 5.02 31.69
CA LEU A 324 -2.36 4.21 32.65
C LEU A 324 -3.78 4.74 32.85
N SER A 325 -4.74 3.82 32.85
CA SER A 325 -6.16 4.05 33.16
C SER A 325 -6.55 3.49 34.51
N ASP A 326 -5.97 2.35 34.90
CA ASP A 326 -6.14 1.70 36.19
C ASP A 326 -4.93 0.79 36.49
N ALA A 327 -4.68 0.46 37.76
CA ALA A 327 -3.69 -0.52 38.15
C ALA A 327 -3.98 -1.19 39.50
N GLU A 328 -3.77 -2.51 39.54
CA GLU A 328 -3.87 -3.32 40.73
C GLU A 328 -2.52 -3.99 41.02
N ILE A 329 -2.01 -3.90 42.25
CA ILE A 329 -0.74 -4.54 42.64
C ILE A 329 -1.01 -5.41 43.87
N LYS A 330 -0.89 -6.73 43.68
CA LYS A 330 -1.02 -7.80 44.68
C LYS A 330 0.37 -8.31 45.06
N GLU A 331 0.44 -9.21 46.04
CA GLU A 331 1.71 -9.78 46.52
C GLU A 331 2.48 -10.54 45.43
N ASP A 332 1.76 -11.25 44.56
CA ASP A 332 2.27 -12.15 43.52
C ASP A 332 2.01 -11.68 42.08
N SER A 333 1.11 -10.73 41.85
CA SER A 333 0.80 -10.19 40.52
C SER A 333 0.61 -8.67 40.50
N ALA A 334 0.91 -8.06 39.36
CA ALA A 334 0.62 -6.65 39.12
C ALA A 334 -0.08 -6.49 37.77
N THR A 335 -1.24 -5.83 37.76
CA THR A 335 -2.05 -5.58 36.57
C THR A 335 -2.08 -4.10 36.26
N PHE A 336 -1.73 -3.75 35.03
CA PHE A 336 -1.70 -2.39 34.51
C PHE A 336 -2.63 -2.28 33.32
N TYR A 337 -3.70 -1.50 33.45
CA TYR A 337 -4.63 -1.21 32.36
C TYR A 337 -4.28 0.11 31.72
N GLY A 338 -4.04 0.15 30.42
CA GLY A 338 -3.63 1.40 29.77
C GLY A 338 -3.53 1.32 28.27
N THR A 339 -3.07 2.42 27.66
CA THR A 339 -2.94 2.55 26.22
C THR A 339 -1.50 2.86 25.84
N GLN A 340 -0.90 2.03 24.99
CA GLN A 340 0.39 2.34 24.37
C GLN A 340 0.21 3.46 23.33
N VAL A 341 0.97 4.56 23.46
CA VAL A 341 0.86 5.74 22.57
C VAL A 341 2.15 6.11 21.85
N ALA A 342 3.30 5.56 22.27
CA ALA A 342 4.61 5.92 21.74
C ALA A 342 5.16 4.85 20.78
N TYR A 343 5.16 3.59 21.20
CA TYR A 343 5.82 2.51 20.49
C TYR A 343 4.81 1.73 19.64
N ARG A 344 5.11 1.67 18.34
CA ARG A 344 4.31 0.93 17.35
C ARG A 344 4.64 -0.56 17.39
N ASP A 345 5.93 -0.88 17.52
CA ASP A 345 6.40 -2.24 17.77
C ASP A 345 5.92 -2.71 19.15
N GLN A 346 5.15 -3.79 19.17
CA GLN A 346 4.57 -4.33 20.40
C GLN A 346 5.63 -4.97 21.29
N ASP A 347 6.66 -5.60 20.72
CA ASP A 347 7.73 -6.23 21.50
C ASP A 347 8.52 -5.16 22.25
N GLU A 348 8.84 -4.05 21.57
CA GLU A 348 9.49 -2.90 22.20
C GLU A 348 8.59 -2.27 23.29
N ALA A 349 7.29 -2.11 23.01
CA ALA A 349 6.33 -1.58 23.97
C ALA A 349 6.28 -2.44 25.25
N ILE A 350 6.13 -3.75 25.10
CA ILE A 350 6.05 -4.71 26.21
C ILE A 350 7.37 -4.76 26.97
N GLU A 351 8.51 -4.77 26.27
CA GLU A 351 9.83 -4.71 26.90
C GLU A 351 9.98 -3.47 27.77
N ARG A 352 9.60 -2.29 27.27
CA ARG A 352 9.76 -1.04 28.04
C ARG A 352 8.85 -1.02 29.26
N ILE A 353 7.60 -1.43 29.11
CA ILE A 353 6.64 -1.55 30.22
C ILE A 353 7.16 -2.57 31.25
N GLY A 354 7.59 -3.75 30.79
CA GLY A 354 8.12 -4.82 31.63
C GLY A 354 9.39 -4.40 32.37
N ARG A 355 10.31 -3.65 31.74
CA ARG A 355 11.51 -3.09 32.39
C ARG A 355 11.15 -2.06 33.45
N VAL A 356 10.13 -1.23 33.22
CA VAL A 356 9.62 -0.31 34.24
C VAL A 356 9.03 -1.10 35.42
N ALA A 357 8.13 -2.05 35.16
CA ALA A 357 7.54 -2.90 36.20
C ALA A 357 8.62 -3.64 37.00
N ALA A 358 9.55 -4.31 36.31
CA ALA A 358 10.68 -4.99 36.92
C ALA A 358 11.55 -4.03 37.74
N SER A 359 11.80 -2.80 37.30
CA SER A 359 12.66 -1.89 38.07
C SER A 359 12.04 -1.39 39.38
N GLU A 360 10.73 -1.45 39.52
CA GLU A 360 9.98 -0.79 40.60
C GLU A 360 9.24 -1.76 41.54
N LEU A 361 8.87 -2.95 41.05
CA LEU A 361 8.11 -3.96 41.82
C LEU A 361 9.03 -4.88 42.63
N PRO A 362 8.59 -5.41 43.79
CA PRO A 362 9.36 -6.39 44.56
C PRO A 362 9.45 -7.74 43.84
N ASP A 363 10.45 -8.57 44.19
CA ASP A 363 10.63 -9.91 43.62
C ASP A 363 9.53 -10.92 44.02
N SER A 364 8.65 -10.52 44.95
CA SER A 364 7.45 -11.29 45.30
C SER A 364 6.46 -11.34 44.13
N VAL A 365 6.41 -10.29 43.29
CA VAL A 365 5.55 -10.25 42.11
C VAL A 365 6.13 -11.14 41.02
N LYS A 366 5.37 -12.15 40.61
CA LYS A 366 5.75 -13.18 39.64
C LYS A 366 5.17 -12.96 38.26
N THR A 367 4.06 -12.23 38.15
CA THR A 367 3.40 -11.99 36.86
C THR A 367 3.04 -10.52 36.70
N TYR A 368 3.36 -9.96 35.53
CA TYR A 368 2.89 -8.64 35.13
C TYR A 368 1.81 -8.81 34.07
N HIS A 369 0.61 -8.35 34.36
CA HIS A 369 -0.47 -8.25 33.38
C HIS A 369 -0.45 -6.85 32.78
N VAL A 370 -0.10 -6.76 31.50
CA VAL A 370 -0.16 -5.52 30.72
C VAL A 370 -1.41 -5.57 29.85
N VAL A 371 -2.46 -4.91 30.32
CA VAL A 371 -3.78 -4.94 29.68
C VAL A 371 -3.94 -3.73 28.77
N ASP A 372 -3.86 -3.97 27.46
CA ASP A 372 -4.10 -2.94 26.46
C ASP A 372 -5.59 -2.58 26.42
N ASN A 373 -5.85 -1.30 26.66
CA ASN A 373 -7.16 -0.70 26.73
C ASN A 373 -7.29 0.34 25.62
N ARG A 374 -8.38 0.26 24.84
CA ARG A 374 -8.72 1.25 23.82
C ARG A 374 -10.10 1.83 24.07
N ALA A 375 -10.11 3.12 24.43
CA ALA A 375 -11.33 3.88 24.70
C ALA A 375 -12.24 3.24 25.79
N GLY A 376 -11.67 2.65 26.84
CA GLY A 376 -12.43 2.03 27.93
C GLY A 376 -12.82 0.58 27.68
N LEU A 377 -12.28 -0.06 26.63
CA LEU A 377 -12.41 -1.50 26.42
C LEU A 377 -11.06 -2.17 26.67
N PRO A 378 -10.92 -2.99 27.73
CA PRO A 378 -9.79 -3.90 27.86
C PRO A 378 -9.83 -4.94 26.74
N LEU A 379 -8.78 -5.01 25.93
CA LEU A 379 -8.78 -5.80 24.69
C LEU A 379 -7.81 -6.98 24.73
N VAL A 380 -6.62 -6.82 25.29
CA VAL A 380 -5.60 -7.88 25.32
C VAL A 380 -4.95 -7.85 26.69
N ASP A 381 -4.82 -9.02 27.31
CA ASP A 381 -4.01 -9.22 28.51
C ASP A 381 -2.69 -9.89 28.10
N THR A 382 -1.60 -9.12 28.18
CA THR A 382 -0.25 -9.62 27.99
C THR A 382 0.33 -10.02 29.34
N GLN A 383 0.46 -11.33 29.56
CA GLN A 383 0.93 -11.90 30.81
C GLN A 383 2.43 -12.17 30.71
N VAL A 384 3.23 -11.37 31.41
CA VAL A 384 4.69 -11.45 31.44
C VAL A 384 5.13 -12.22 32.68
N ASP A 385 5.92 -13.27 32.50
CA ASP A 385 6.63 -13.95 33.59
C ASP A 385 7.78 -13.04 34.06
N ALA A 386 7.66 -12.53 35.29
CA ALA A 386 8.60 -11.55 35.81
C ALA A 386 10.03 -12.11 35.90
N GLU A 387 10.20 -13.35 36.35
CA GLU A 387 11.54 -13.93 36.57
C GLU A 387 12.24 -14.19 35.23
N ALA A 388 11.55 -14.82 34.29
CA ALA A 388 12.05 -15.05 32.95
C ALA A 388 12.35 -13.73 32.23
N PHE A 389 11.44 -12.75 32.34
CA PHE A 389 11.62 -11.42 31.76
C PHE A 389 12.86 -10.71 32.32
N ILE A 390 13.06 -10.71 33.64
CA ILE A 390 14.23 -10.06 34.26
C ILE A 390 15.53 -10.69 33.79
N ALA A 391 15.59 -12.03 33.72
CA ALA A 391 16.76 -12.76 33.25
C ALA A 391 17.06 -12.45 31.78
N ALA A 392 16.03 -12.46 30.92
CA ALA A 392 16.16 -12.12 29.50
C ALA A 392 16.60 -10.66 29.30
N ALA A 393 15.93 -9.72 29.98
CA ALA A 393 16.19 -8.28 29.90
C ALA A 393 17.57 -7.85 30.48
N ARG A 394 18.22 -8.72 31.26
CA ARG A 394 19.60 -8.57 31.76
C ARG A 394 20.64 -9.28 30.89
N TYR A 395 20.23 -9.98 29.83
CA TYR A 395 21.10 -10.77 28.97
C TYR A 395 21.86 -11.87 29.75
N GLU A 396 21.18 -12.53 30.69
CA GLU A 396 21.78 -13.64 31.46
C GLU A 396 21.99 -14.91 30.61
N SER A 397 21.36 -14.98 29.42
CA SER A 397 21.58 -15.98 28.37
C SER A 397 22.00 -15.31 27.05
N VAL A 398 22.77 -16.02 26.23
CA VAL A 398 23.14 -15.58 24.88
C VAL A 398 21.94 -15.63 23.92
N ASP A 399 21.02 -16.56 24.18
CA ASP A 399 19.78 -16.76 23.40
C ASP A 399 18.57 -16.10 24.10
N ALA A 400 18.81 -15.08 24.93
CA ALA A 400 17.73 -14.39 25.63
C ALA A 400 16.79 -13.68 24.65
N ASP A 401 15.53 -14.10 24.63
CA ASP A 401 14.45 -13.46 23.86
C ASP A 401 13.32 -13.07 24.80
N ILE A 402 12.95 -11.78 24.80
CA ILE A 402 11.87 -11.25 25.64
C ILE A 402 10.51 -11.76 25.18
N THR A 403 10.35 -12.07 23.89
CA THR A 403 9.07 -12.56 23.33
C THR A 403 8.66 -13.92 23.88
N GLU A 404 9.63 -14.72 24.35
CA GLU A 404 9.37 -16.01 25.00
C GLU A 404 8.92 -15.87 26.47
N THR A 405 8.99 -14.66 27.04
CA THR A 405 8.71 -14.42 28.47
C THR A 405 7.27 -14.00 28.72
N TYR A 406 6.47 -13.83 27.68
CA TYR A 406 5.09 -13.39 27.81
C TYR A 406 4.14 -14.13 26.87
N VAL A 407 2.86 -14.13 27.22
CA VAL A 407 1.78 -14.65 26.38
C VAL A 407 0.66 -13.63 26.27
N ARG A 408 0.06 -13.51 25.08
CA ARG A 408 -1.06 -12.60 24.82
C ARG A 408 -2.35 -13.39 24.80
N THR A 409 -3.33 -12.93 25.58
CA THR A 409 -4.60 -13.63 25.76
C THR A 409 -5.77 -12.65 25.78
N SER A 410 -6.98 -13.16 25.54
CA SER A 410 -8.17 -12.38 25.86
C SER A 410 -8.24 -12.17 27.37
N PRO A 411 -8.55 -10.93 27.85
CA PRO A 411 -8.68 -10.66 29.28
C PRO A 411 -9.67 -11.63 29.93
N SER A 412 -9.25 -12.28 31.01
CA SER A 412 -10.12 -13.18 31.77
C SER A 412 -11.26 -12.39 32.41
N LYS A 413 -12.32 -13.10 32.80
CA LYS A 413 -13.43 -12.45 33.52
C LYS A 413 -12.96 -11.76 34.81
N GLU A 414 -11.99 -12.34 35.52
CA GLU A 414 -11.44 -11.75 36.74
C GLU A 414 -10.68 -10.44 36.45
N VAL A 415 -9.93 -10.38 35.35
CA VAL A 415 -9.25 -9.16 34.89
C VAL A 415 -10.27 -8.10 34.47
N LEU A 416 -11.34 -8.49 33.77
CA LEU A 416 -12.40 -7.56 33.37
C LEU A 416 -13.19 -7.04 34.59
N ASP A 417 -13.57 -7.91 35.52
CA ASP A 417 -14.34 -7.56 36.72
C ASP A 417 -13.52 -6.69 37.70
N ALA A 418 -12.18 -6.74 37.63
CA ALA A 418 -11.26 -5.94 38.45
C ALA A 418 -10.92 -4.57 37.85
N TYR A 419 -11.29 -4.30 36.58
CA TYR A 419 -11.03 -3.03 35.94
C TYR A 419 -11.97 -1.94 36.50
N ASP A 420 -11.44 -1.01 37.28
CA ASP A 420 -12.19 0.10 37.90
C ASP A 420 -11.50 1.45 37.60
N PRO A 421 -11.57 1.92 36.34
CA PRO A 421 -10.89 3.15 35.92
C PRO A 421 -11.39 4.37 36.70
N ALA A 422 -10.43 5.12 37.25
CA ALA A 422 -10.72 6.32 38.05
C ALA A 422 -11.51 7.40 37.28
N ASN A 423 -11.42 7.41 35.95
CA ASN A 423 -12.17 8.33 35.11
C ASN A 423 -12.72 7.67 33.83
N THR A 424 -14.03 7.48 33.78
CA THR A 424 -14.77 6.97 32.61
C THR A 424 -15.54 8.05 31.86
N SER A 425 -15.53 9.29 32.35
CA SER A 425 -16.34 10.38 31.78
C SER A 425 -15.54 11.66 31.60
N GLY A 426 -15.77 12.39 30.52
CA GLY A 426 -15.07 13.65 30.34
C GLY A 426 -14.99 14.13 28.91
N PHE A 427 -14.49 15.36 28.78
CA PHE A 427 -14.22 15.98 27.50
C PHE A 427 -12.89 15.48 26.94
N TYR A 428 -12.88 15.25 25.64
CA TYR A 428 -11.67 15.02 24.87
C TYR A 428 -11.70 15.86 23.59
N TYR A 429 -10.52 16.19 23.10
CA TYR A 429 -10.34 16.95 21.87
C TYR A 429 -9.05 16.53 21.18
N SER A 430 -9.01 16.62 19.87
CA SER A 430 -7.80 16.45 19.07
C SER A 430 -7.85 17.38 17.86
N ALA A 431 -6.69 17.61 17.26
CA ALA A 431 -6.59 18.33 16.00
C ALA A 431 -5.72 17.50 15.05
N ASP A 432 -6.29 17.06 13.95
CA ASP A 432 -5.60 16.28 12.93
C ASP A 432 -5.43 17.10 11.66
N PHE A 433 -4.38 16.80 10.89
CA PHE A 433 -4.20 17.36 9.56
C PHE A 433 -4.88 16.46 8.54
N PHE A 434 -5.54 17.05 7.54
CA PHE A 434 -6.05 16.29 6.40
C PHE A 434 -5.47 16.77 5.08
N PHE A 435 -5.35 15.83 4.15
CA PHE A 435 -4.91 16.08 2.78
C PHE A 435 -5.77 15.25 1.83
N THR A 436 -6.56 15.93 1.01
CA THR A 436 -7.36 15.33 -0.06
C THR A 436 -6.77 15.73 -1.38
N GLN A 437 -6.66 14.80 -2.33
CA GLN A 437 -6.13 15.06 -3.66
C GLN A 437 -6.90 14.30 -4.73
N SER A 438 -6.90 14.84 -5.96
CA SER A 438 -7.42 14.20 -7.17
C SER A 438 -6.48 14.47 -8.34
N PHE A 439 -6.22 13.45 -9.16
CA PHE A 439 -5.34 13.53 -10.33
C PHE A 439 -6.06 13.17 -11.63
N GLY A 440 -5.80 13.95 -12.67
CA GLY A 440 -6.32 13.73 -14.02
C GLY A 440 -7.71 14.29 -14.26
N ASN A 441 -8.05 15.43 -13.64
CA ASN A 441 -9.29 16.14 -13.95
C ASN A 441 -9.14 16.91 -15.28
N PRO A 442 -10.21 17.03 -16.09
CA PRO A 442 -10.17 17.74 -17.37
C PRO A 442 -9.81 19.23 -17.27
N GLU A 443 -10.09 19.88 -16.13
CA GLU A 443 -9.88 21.32 -15.94
C GLU A 443 -8.49 21.64 -15.37
N ASP A 444 -8.02 20.85 -14.42
CA ASP A 444 -6.68 20.94 -13.86
C ASP A 444 -6.18 19.53 -13.51
N PHE A 445 -4.95 19.22 -13.91
CA PHE A 445 -4.39 17.88 -13.72
C PHE A 445 -4.35 17.49 -12.24
N TYR A 446 -4.16 18.46 -11.34
CA TYR A 446 -3.99 18.20 -9.92
C TYR A 446 -4.87 19.12 -9.07
N LEU A 447 -5.84 18.51 -8.38
CA LEU A 447 -6.67 19.17 -7.39
C LEU A 447 -6.28 18.71 -5.99
N TYR A 448 -6.27 19.63 -5.03
CA TYR A 448 -5.94 19.34 -3.65
C TYR A 448 -6.78 20.19 -2.68
N GLN A 449 -6.95 19.68 -1.48
CA GLN A 449 -7.55 20.37 -0.34
C GLN A 449 -6.81 19.94 0.90
N THR A 450 -6.45 20.90 1.74
CA THR A 450 -5.76 20.62 3.00
C THR A 450 -6.15 21.58 4.10
N GLY A 451 -6.08 21.09 5.33
CA GLY A 451 -6.45 21.86 6.51
C GLY A 451 -6.46 21.01 7.77
N LEU A 452 -7.36 21.35 8.69
CA LEU A 452 -7.46 20.73 10.01
C LEU A 452 -8.81 20.05 10.22
N LEU A 453 -8.80 18.90 10.89
CA LEU A 453 -9.96 18.29 11.50
C LEU A 453 -9.89 18.56 13.00
N LEU A 454 -10.80 19.39 13.51
CA LEU A 454 -10.90 19.73 14.91
C LEU A 454 -11.94 18.80 15.55
N ASN A 455 -11.47 17.79 16.26
CA ASN A 455 -12.32 16.81 16.91
C ASN A 455 -12.57 17.20 18.36
N GLY A 456 -13.80 16.97 18.82
CA GLY A 456 -14.21 17.17 20.19
C GLY A 456 -15.32 16.21 20.56
N GLY A 457 -15.38 15.81 21.82
CA GLY A 457 -16.44 14.94 22.30
C GLY A 457 -16.53 14.88 23.81
N TYR A 458 -17.53 14.14 24.28
CA TYR A 458 -17.75 13.86 25.69
C TYR A 458 -18.07 12.38 25.87
N ALA A 459 -17.24 11.68 26.63
CA ALA A 459 -17.55 10.34 27.11
C ALA A 459 -18.46 10.46 28.34
N PHE A 460 -19.62 9.82 28.32
CA PHE A 460 -20.52 9.76 29.46
C PHE A 460 -20.12 8.62 30.41
N ASN A 461 -19.61 7.53 29.84
CA ASN A 461 -19.01 6.38 30.51
C ASN A 461 -18.11 5.65 29.49
N GLU A 462 -17.60 4.48 29.86
CA GLU A 462 -16.72 3.66 29.01
C GLU A 462 -17.38 3.19 27.71
N ASN A 463 -18.69 2.97 27.71
CA ASN A 463 -19.43 2.46 26.57
C ASN A 463 -20.03 3.57 25.69
N PHE A 464 -20.40 4.72 26.26
CA PHE A 464 -21.24 5.72 25.60
C PHE A 464 -20.59 7.10 25.51
N ALA A 465 -20.50 7.64 24.30
CA ALA A 465 -19.93 8.96 24.03
C ALA A 465 -20.70 9.73 22.96
N ILE A 466 -20.53 11.05 22.95
CA ILE A 466 -20.84 11.90 21.80
C ILE A 466 -19.54 12.42 21.21
N MET A 467 -19.38 12.27 19.89
CA MET A 467 -18.20 12.74 19.16
C MET A 467 -18.62 13.70 18.06
N SER A 468 -17.81 14.71 17.80
CA SER A 468 -18.00 15.67 16.72
C SER A 468 -16.66 16.07 16.11
N SER A 469 -16.66 16.33 14.81
CA SER A 469 -15.50 16.84 14.08
C SER A 469 -15.90 18.02 13.19
N ALA A 470 -15.11 19.09 13.24
CA ALA A 470 -15.22 20.23 12.34
C ALA A 470 -14.01 20.26 11.41
N ARG A 471 -14.27 20.21 10.10
CA ARG A 471 -13.25 20.35 9.06
C ARG A 471 -13.05 21.83 8.75
N VAL A 472 -11.81 22.28 8.84
CA VAL A 472 -11.38 23.64 8.49
C VAL A 472 -10.42 23.56 7.33
N THR A 473 -10.85 23.99 6.16
CA THR A 473 -10.03 24.11 4.95
C THR A 473 -9.12 25.33 5.07
N LEU A 474 -7.83 25.13 4.82
CA LEU A 474 -6.84 26.21 4.83
C LEU A 474 -6.40 26.58 3.41
N LEU A 475 -6.23 25.58 2.55
CA LEU A 475 -5.78 25.74 1.16
C LEU A 475 -6.49 24.71 0.28
N ASP A 476 -7.01 25.15 -0.86
CA ASP A 476 -7.53 24.29 -1.90
C ASP A 476 -7.50 24.97 -3.29
N ASN A 477 -7.75 24.18 -4.33
CA ASN A 477 -8.02 24.66 -5.69
C ASN A 477 -9.23 23.95 -6.31
N PHE A 478 -10.19 23.52 -5.48
CA PHE A 478 -11.39 22.80 -5.93
C PHE A 478 -12.39 23.72 -6.65
N ASP A 479 -12.20 25.03 -6.59
CA ASP A 479 -12.89 26.03 -7.40
C ASP A 479 -12.71 25.80 -8.91
N LYS A 480 -11.58 25.22 -9.32
CA LYS A 480 -11.29 24.86 -10.73
C LYS A 480 -12.10 23.68 -11.26
N PHE A 481 -12.68 22.86 -10.38
CA PHE A 481 -13.51 21.73 -10.78
C PHE A 481 -14.87 22.27 -11.23
N ASN A 482 -15.11 22.33 -12.54
CA ASN A 482 -16.28 22.99 -13.14
C ASN A 482 -17.27 22.01 -13.78
N TYR A 483 -16.87 20.75 -13.95
CA TYR A 483 -17.69 19.69 -14.50
C TYR A 483 -18.50 18.98 -13.41
N LEU A 484 -19.73 19.44 -13.19
CA LEU A 484 -20.59 18.98 -12.08
C LEU A 484 -21.54 17.85 -12.42
N VAL A 485 -21.88 17.73 -13.70
CA VAL A 485 -22.84 16.76 -14.24
C VAL A 485 -22.36 16.39 -15.63
N ASP A 486 -22.13 15.11 -15.90
CA ASP A 486 -22.00 14.63 -17.26
C ASP A 486 -23.38 14.67 -17.93
N ASN A 487 -23.45 15.04 -19.23
CA ASN A 487 -24.70 14.99 -20.00
C ASN A 487 -25.19 13.53 -20.25
N GLU A 488 -24.70 12.57 -19.47
CA GLU A 488 -25.07 11.17 -19.48
C GLU A 488 -26.30 10.96 -18.58
N GLU A 489 -27.19 10.04 -18.96
CA GLU A 489 -28.29 9.63 -18.08
C GLU A 489 -27.71 8.98 -16.82
N VAL A 490 -27.83 9.68 -15.69
CA VAL A 490 -27.37 9.21 -14.38
C VAL A 490 -28.28 8.05 -13.94
N SER A 491 -27.84 6.81 -14.23
CA SER A 491 -28.59 5.60 -13.91
C SER A 491 -28.56 5.26 -12.41
N LEU A 492 -27.47 5.61 -11.71
CA LEU A 492 -27.26 5.37 -10.30
C LEU A 492 -27.46 6.62 -9.43
N PRO A 493 -27.99 6.50 -8.20
CA PRO A 493 -28.00 7.61 -7.26
C PRO A 493 -26.59 8.15 -6.98
N ARG A 494 -26.44 9.49 -6.97
CA ARG A 494 -25.16 10.16 -6.76
C ARG A 494 -24.75 10.18 -5.29
N VAL A 495 -23.96 9.19 -4.86
CA VAL A 495 -23.54 9.00 -3.47
C VAL A 495 -22.11 9.44 -3.18
N ARG A 496 -21.26 9.62 -4.20
CA ARG A 496 -19.86 10.11 -4.11
C ARG A 496 -19.50 11.14 -5.16
N THR A 497 -20.14 11.14 -6.33
CA THR A 497 -19.84 12.09 -7.43
C THR A 497 -20.20 13.54 -7.12
N ARG A 498 -20.83 13.82 -5.98
CA ARG A 498 -21.15 15.18 -5.49
C ARG A 498 -20.09 15.78 -4.58
N VAL A 499 -18.92 15.15 -4.45
CA VAL A 499 -17.85 15.56 -3.50
C VAL A 499 -17.51 17.05 -3.56
N ARG A 500 -17.45 17.65 -4.76
CA ARG A 500 -17.13 19.07 -4.90
C ARG A 500 -18.16 19.97 -4.24
N GLU A 501 -19.45 19.63 -4.28
CA GLU A 501 -20.50 20.42 -3.62
C GLU A 501 -20.28 20.50 -2.10
N TYR A 502 -19.78 19.43 -1.48
CA TYR A 502 -19.45 19.40 -0.04
C TYR A 502 -18.10 20.06 0.29
N VAL A 503 -17.18 20.13 -0.68
CA VAL A 503 -15.82 20.65 -0.47
C VAL A 503 -15.75 22.16 -0.73
N SER A 504 -16.37 22.66 -1.81
CA SER A 504 -16.18 24.04 -2.26
C SER A 504 -17.17 25.04 -1.66
N ALA A 505 -18.22 24.58 -0.98
CA ALA A 505 -19.28 25.45 -0.49
C ALA A 505 -18.93 26.17 0.82
N ASN A 506 -18.03 25.60 1.64
CA ASN A 506 -17.73 26.09 2.99
C ASN A 506 -16.28 25.81 3.40
N ASP A 507 -15.56 26.85 3.84
CA ASP A 507 -14.22 26.69 4.42
C ASP A 507 -14.26 25.95 5.77
N VAL A 508 -15.38 26.06 6.50
CA VAL A 508 -15.61 25.34 7.76
C VAL A 508 -16.85 24.47 7.63
N TRP A 509 -16.70 23.16 7.83
CA TRP A 509 -17.76 22.17 7.64
C TRP A 509 -17.90 21.24 8.84
N LEU A 510 -19.13 20.95 9.25
CA LEU A 510 -19.43 19.91 10.22
C LEU A 510 -19.18 18.55 9.58
N ASP A 511 -18.04 17.92 9.86
CA ASP A 511 -17.68 16.66 9.20
C ASP A 511 -18.51 15.51 9.77
N THR A 512 -18.50 15.35 11.09
CA THR A 512 -19.26 14.34 11.82
C THR A 512 -19.81 14.89 13.14
N THR A 513 -20.95 14.36 13.58
CA THR A 513 -21.49 14.52 14.94
C THR A 513 -22.39 13.34 15.23
N PHE A 514 -21.99 12.45 16.13
CA PHE A 514 -22.73 11.21 16.39
C PHE A 514 -22.62 10.76 17.83
N LEU A 515 -23.68 10.09 18.28
CA LEU A 515 -23.69 9.28 19.48
C LEU A 515 -23.07 7.93 19.15
N HIS A 516 -22.26 7.41 20.07
CA HIS A 516 -21.55 6.14 19.93
C HIS A 516 -21.75 5.30 21.19
N TYR A 517 -22.19 4.06 21.01
CA TYR A 517 -22.21 3.02 22.04
C TYR A 517 -21.32 1.87 21.59
N LYS A 518 -20.54 1.29 22.49
CA LYS A 518 -19.71 0.10 22.23
C LYS A 518 -19.61 -0.80 23.44
N ASP A 519 -19.45 -2.10 23.21
CA ASP A 519 -19.32 -3.08 24.29
C ASP A 519 -18.65 -4.39 23.84
N THR A 520 -18.15 -5.15 24.80
CA THR A 520 -17.69 -6.54 24.65
C THR A 520 -18.81 -7.46 25.15
N ILE A 521 -19.53 -8.10 24.22
CA ILE A 521 -20.74 -8.88 24.59
C ILE A 521 -20.39 -10.32 24.99
N ALA A 522 -19.30 -10.87 24.44
CA ALA A 522 -18.74 -12.16 24.81
C ALA A 522 -17.23 -12.17 24.56
N GLU A 523 -16.55 -13.23 24.99
CA GLU A 523 -15.15 -13.45 24.65
C GLU A 523 -14.93 -13.32 23.13
N ASP A 524 -13.99 -12.46 22.76
CA ASP A 524 -13.64 -12.11 21.37
C ASP A 524 -14.76 -11.45 20.53
N LEU A 525 -15.94 -11.18 21.10
CA LEU A 525 -17.10 -10.65 20.39
C LEU A 525 -17.45 -9.24 20.84
N TYR A 526 -17.32 -8.29 19.92
CA TYR A 526 -17.52 -6.87 20.13
C TYR A 526 -18.74 -6.37 19.38
N ALA A 527 -19.38 -5.34 19.91
CA ALA A 527 -20.48 -4.66 19.25
C ALA A 527 -20.38 -3.15 19.38
N GLN A 528 -20.92 -2.44 18.39
CA GLN A 528 -21.15 -1.00 18.49
C GLN A 528 -22.47 -0.60 17.84
N ALA A 529 -22.99 0.55 18.27
CA ALA A 529 -24.08 1.27 17.65
C ALA A 529 -23.74 2.76 17.54
N TYR A 530 -24.16 3.40 16.46
CA TYR A 530 -23.90 4.83 16.23
C TYR A 530 -25.11 5.52 15.58
N ALA A 531 -25.31 6.80 15.89
CA ALA A 531 -26.39 7.61 15.33
C ALA A 531 -26.02 9.09 15.21
N GLY A 532 -26.26 9.71 14.06
CA GLY A 532 -26.02 11.14 13.83
C GLY A 532 -25.51 11.44 12.42
N TYR A 533 -24.69 12.48 12.27
CA TYR A 533 -23.93 12.79 11.07
C TYR A 533 -22.67 11.91 11.05
N LEU A 534 -22.70 10.89 10.20
CA LEU A 534 -21.74 9.79 10.21
C LEU A 534 -20.50 10.08 9.36
N GLU A 535 -20.69 10.80 8.25
CA GLU A 535 -19.62 11.29 7.38
C GLU A 535 -20.05 12.59 6.68
N THR A 536 -19.16 13.18 5.89
CA THR A 536 -19.40 14.42 5.13
C THR A 536 -20.71 14.37 4.30
N MET A 537 -21.04 13.21 3.73
CA MET A 537 -22.17 13.05 2.79
C MET A 537 -23.41 12.37 3.37
N PHE A 538 -23.31 11.66 4.50
CA PHE A 538 -24.40 10.84 5.03
C PHE A 538 -24.57 11.01 6.54
N ALA A 539 -25.83 11.08 6.96
CA ALA A 539 -26.27 10.94 8.34
C ALA A 539 -27.09 9.66 8.47
N GLY A 540 -27.22 9.09 9.66
CA GLY A 540 -27.98 7.87 9.84
C GLY A 540 -27.81 7.22 11.19
N VAL A 541 -28.28 5.98 11.27
CA VAL A 541 -28.12 5.08 12.41
C VAL A 541 -27.61 3.74 11.92
N GLY A 542 -26.72 3.12 12.67
CA GLY A 542 -26.20 1.79 12.33
C GLY A 542 -25.56 1.09 13.52
N GLY A 543 -25.12 -0.14 13.26
CA GLY A 543 -24.39 -0.95 14.21
C GLY A 543 -23.49 -1.95 13.52
N GLU A 544 -22.56 -2.49 14.29
CA GLU A 544 -21.59 -3.47 13.85
C GLU A 544 -21.36 -4.49 14.95
N ILE A 545 -21.18 -5.75 14.57
CA ILE A 545 -20.62 -6.80 15.43
C ILE A 545 -19.33 -7.32 14.80
N LEU A 546 -18.35 -7.68 15.63
CA LEU A 546 -17.06 -8.20 15.20
C LEU A 546 -16.61 -9.34 16.12
N TYR A 547 -16.32 -10.50 15.54
CA TYR A 547 -15.60 -11.58 16.20
C TYR A 547 -14.12 -11.51 15.79
N ARG A 548 -13.24 -11.29 16.77
CA ARG A 548 -11.78 -11.16 16.57
C ARG A 548 -11.02 -11.75 17.75
N PRO A 549 -10.59 -13.02 17.69
CA PRO A 549 -9.71 -13.61 18.71
C PRO A 549 -8.33 -12.95 18.72
N VAL A 550 -7.61 -13.07 19.85
CA VAL A 550 -6.22 -12.59 19.97
C VAL A 550 -5.31 -13.42 19.06
N ASP A 551 -4.44 -12.73 18.32
CA ASP A 551 -3.43 -13.31 17.43
C ASP A 551 -3.98 -14.27 16.36
N SER A 552 -5.27 -14.15 16.07
CA SER A 552 -5.89 -14.89 14.98
C SER A 552 -5.58 -14.23 13.65
N ASN A 553 -5.31 -15.07 12.64
CA ASN A 553 -5.23 -14.65 11.25
C ASN A 553 -6.60 -14.39 10.61
N LEU A 554 -7.70 -14.55 11.35
CA LEU A 554 -9.07 -14.38 10.86
C LEU A 554 -9.90 -13.51 11.80
N ALA A 555 -10.69 -12.61 11.22
CA ALA A 555 -11.75 -11.89 11.91
C ALA A 555 -13.01 -11.82 11.04
N TYR A 556 -14.18 -11.77 11.68
CA TYR A 556 -15.48 -11.76 11.01
C TYR A 556 -16.33 -10.60 11.50
N GLY A 557 -16.77 -9.74 10.59
CA GLY A 557 -17.60 -8.58 10.89
C GLY A 557 -18.97 -8.65 10.21
N LEU A 558 -19.97 -8.04 10.84
CA LEU A 558 -21.26 -7.76 10.22
C LEU A 558 -21.67 -6.34 10.58
N ASP A 559 -21.95 -5.50 9.58
CA ASP A 559 -22.45 -4.14 9.77
C ASP A 559 -23.77 -3.90 9.04
N ILE A 560 -24.59 -3.01 9.60
CA ILE A 560 -25.80 -2.50 8.95
C ILE A 560 -26.08 -1.06 9.37
N ALA A 561 -26.47 -0.22 8.43
CA ALA A 561 -26.86 1.16 8.65
C ALA A 561 -28.02 1.58 7.76
N TYR A 562 -28.89 2.41 8.31
CA TYR A 562 -29.89 3.18 7.57
C TYR A 562 -29.42 4.64 7.51
N VAL A 563 -29.22 5.13 6.29
CA VAL A 563 -28.62 6.45 6.04
C VAL A 563 -29.49 7.33 5.17
N LYS A 564 -29.38 8.64 5.39
CA LYS A 564 -29.98 9.72 4.61
C LYS A 564 -28.86 10.64 4.13
N GLN A 565 -28.89 11.03 2.85
CA GLN A 565 -27.88 11.92 2.28
C GLN A 565 -28.00 13.32 2.88
N ARG A 566 -26.85 13.96 3.13
CA ARG A 566 -26.77 15.32 3.68
C ARG A 566 -26.91 16.34 2.55
N ASP A 567 -27.50 17.49 2.84
CA ASP A 567 -27.53 18.61 1.90
C ASP A 567 -26.15 19.28 1.86
N PRO A 568 -25.47 19.37 0.71
CA PRO A 568 -24.15 20.00 0.63
C PRO A 568 -24.17 21.51 0.87
N TYR A 569 -25.33 22.17 0.78
CA TYR A 569 -25.47 23.62 0.98
C TYR A 569 -25.94 23.99 2.39
N SER A 570 -26.17 23.00 3.24
CA SER A 570 -26.64 23.20 4.62
C SER A 570 -25.91 22.26 5.57
N GLN A 571 -25.21 22.82 6.57
CA GLN A 571 -24.40 22.09 7.54
C GLN A 571 -25.13 20.92 8.22
N THR A 572 -26.44 21.08 8.44
CA THR A 572 -27.33 20.12 9.11
C THR A 572 -28.52 19.68 8.25
N GLY A 573 -28.56 20.07 6.98
CA GLY A 573 -29.63 19.70 6.06
C GLY A 573 -29.54 18.24 5.63
N LEU A 574 -30.68 17.65 5.28
CA LEU A 574 -30.79 16.28 4.76
C LEU A 574 -31.66 16.28 3.50
N GLU A 575 -31.27 15.51 2.50
CA GLU A 575 -31.99 15.34 1.24
C GLU A 575 -32.84 14.08 1.25
N ASP A 576 -33.86 14.00 0.39
CA ASP A 576 -34.81 12.88 0.36
C ASP A 576 -34.25 11.54 -0.17
N TYR A 577 -32.94 11.45 -0.40
CA TYR A 577 -32.28 10.18 -0.68
C TYR A 577 -31.98 9.40 0.60
N THR A 578 -32.42 8.14 0.65
CA THR A 578 -32.15 7.20 1.75
C THR A 578 -31.67 5.85 1.22
N ALA A 579 -30.83 5.18 1.99
CA ALA A 579 -30.31 3.84 1.70
C ALA A 579 -30.17 3.00 2.97
N VAL A 580 -30.38 1.69 2.84
CA VAL A 580 -29.86 0.71 3.79
C VAL A 580 -28.55 0.21 3.20
N THR A 581 -27.50 0.14 4.01
CA THR A 581 -26.18 -0.37 3.60
C THR A 581 -25.67 -1.30 4.70
N GLY A 582 -24.91 -2.33 4.33
CA GLY A 582 -24.35 -3.25 5.31
C GLY A 582 -23.65 -4.42 4.64
N HIS A 583 -22.64 -4.96 5.31
CA HIS A 583 -21.77 -5.98 4.76
C HIS A 583 -21.47 -7.06 5.79
N ALA A 584 -21.30 -8.29 5.31
CA ALA A 584 -20.57 -9.32 6.04
C ALA A 584 -19.11 -9.30 5.56
N SER A 585 -18.17 -9.17 6.48
CA SER A 585 -16.75 -8.99 6.18
C SER A 585 -15.91 -10.11 6.78
N VAL A 586 -14.93 -10.59 6.01
CA VAL A 586 -13.86 -11.47 6.47
C VAL A 586 -12.54 -10.73 6.32
N TYR A 587 -11.74 -10.70 7.38
CA TYR A 587 -10.38 -10.19 7.39
C TYR A 587 -9.44 -11.37 7.55
N TRP A 588 -8.51 -11.56 6.62
CA TRP A 588 -7.66 -12.74 6.58
C TRP A 588 -6.19 -12.40 6.34
N GLN A 589 -5.32 -12.92 7.19
CA GLN A 589 -3.86 -12.85 7.04
C GLN A 589 -3.31 -14.22 6.62
N PRO A 590 -3.17 -14.50 5.31
CA PRO A 590 -2.71 -15.80 4.83
C PRO A 590 -1.26 -16.12 5.24
N GLU A 591 -1.03 -17.28 5.85
CA GLU A 591 0.32 -17.75 6.25
C GLU A 591 1.29 -17.97 5.07
N PHE A 592 0.78 -18.11 3.84
CA PHE A 592 1.62 -18.30 2.65
C PHE A 592 2.02 -16.97 1.98
N LEU A 593 1.53 -15.83 2.49
CA LEU A 593 1.92 -14.50 2.05
C LEU A 593 2.19 -13.63 3.28
N ASP A 594 3.46 -13.53 3.64
CA ASP A 594 3.90 -12.75 4.80
C ASP A 594 3.44 -11.29 4.72
N ASP A 595 3.08 -10.73 5.88
CA ASP A 595 2.66 -9.34 6.07
C ASP A 595 1.56 -8.90 5.11
N THR A 596 0.59 -9.78 4.82
CA THR A 596 -0.50 -9.52 3.89
C THR A 596 -1.85 -9.65 4.58
N GLN A 597 -2.77 -8.73 4.28
CA GLN A 597 -4.17 -8.81 4.70
C GLN A 597 -5.09 -8.75 3.49
N ILE A 598 -6.03 -9.69 3.42
CA ILE A 598 -7.11 -9.72 2.45
C ILE A 598 -8.41 -9.48 3.21
N THR A 599 -9.14 -8.44 2.82
CA THR A 599 -10.46 -8.13 3.36
C THR A 599 -11.52 -8.32 2.29
N VAL A 600 -12.51 -9.17 2.54
CA VAL A 600 -13.64 -9.40 1.63
C VAL A 600 -14.91 -8.95 2.33
N SER A 601 -15.64 -8.00 1.76
CA SER A 601 -16.90 -7.46 2.29
C SER A 601 -18.03 -7.66 1.27
N ALA A 602 -19.03 -8.46 1.62
CA ALA A 602 -20.17 -8.76 0.74
C ALA A 602 -21.46 -8.18 1.30
N GLY A 603 -22.21 -7.43 0.49
CA GLY A 603 -23.37 -6.71 1.02
C GLY A 603 -24.02 -5.73 0.05
N GLN A 604 -24.73 -4.76 0.62
CA GLN A 604 -25.38 -3.67 -0.11
C GLN A 604 -24.66 -2.34 0.12
N PHE A 605 -24.32 -1.68 -0.98
CA PHE A 605 -23.61 -0.42 -1.04
C PHE A 605 -24.57 0.79 -1.01
N LEU A 606 -24.02 2.00 -0.94
CA LEU A 606 -24.78 3.24 -0.79
C LEU A 606 -25.70 3.55 -1.97
N ALA A 607 -25.34 3.17 -3.19
CA ALA A 607 -26.18 3.33 -4.38
C ALA A 607 -27.26 2.23 -4.51
N LYS A 608 -27.44 1.41 -3.45
CA LYS A 608 -28.38 0.28 -3.32
C LYS A 608 -28.04 -0.93 -4.18
N ASP A 609 -26.91 -0.90 -4.86
CA ASP A 609 -26.32 -2.03 -5.55
C ASP A 609 -25.75 -3.06 -4.57
N LYS A 610 -25.71 -4.31 -4.99
CA LYS A 610 -25.28 -5.45 -4.17
C LYS A 610 -24.06 -6.11 -4.79
N GLY A 611 -23.11 -6.49 -3.96
CA GLY A 611 -21.89 -7.08 -4.47
C GLY A 611 -20.85 -7.37 -3.42
N VAL A 612 -19.60 -7.40 -3.86
CA VAL A 612 -18.44 -7.75 -3.06
C VAL A 612 -17.34 -6.70 -3.28
N ASN A 613 -16.80 -6.17 -2.18
CA ASN A 613 -15.56 -5.41 -2.16
C ASN A 613 -14.42 -6.32 -1.69
N ILE A 614 -13.35 -6.39 -2.47
CA ILE A 614 -12.12 -7.10 -2.12
C ILE A 614 -11.04 -6.04 -1.94
N ASP A 615 -10.41 -6.04 -0.78
CA ASP A 615 -9.28 -5.18 -0.43
C ASP A 615 -8.07 -6.06 -0.10
N TYR A 616 -6.93 -5.71 -0.69
CA TYR A 616 -5.67 -6.38 -0.52
C TYR A 616 -4.66 -5.36 0.01
N ALA A 617 -3.94 -5.71 1.06
CA ALA A 617 -2.93 -4.85 1.66
C ALA A 617 -1.67 -5.65 1.98
N LYS A 618 -0.50 -5.08 1.71
CA LYS A 618 0.79 -5.58 2.16
C LYS A 618 1.46 -4.57 3.09
N ARG A 619 1.92 -5.03 4.26
CA ARG A 619 2.78 -4.29 5.18
C ARG A 619 4.26 -4.59 4.88
N PHE A 620 5.11 -3.59 5.04
CA PHE A 620 6.56 -3.69 4.94
C PHE A 620 7.21 -3.49 6.32
N GLY A 621 8.48 -3.85 6.49
CA GLY A 621 9.21 -3.79 7.76
C GLY A 621 9.20 -2.41 8.45
N SER A 622 9.12 -1.31 7.70
CA SER A 622 8.96 0.04 8.28
C SER A 622 7.57 0.34 8.84
N GLY A 623 6.61 -0.57 8.66
CA GLY A 623 5.20 -0.37 8.90
C GLY A 623 4.45 0.30 7.75
N ILE A 624 5.10 0.75 6.66
CA ILE A 624 4.40 1.25 5.47
C ILE A 624 3.47 0.15 4.93
N ILE A 625 2.25 0.51 4.54
CA ILE A 625 1.28 -0.39 3.93
C ILE A 625 0.93 0.12 2.54
N VAL A 626 0.94 -0.78 1.57
CA VAL A 626 0.43 -0.53 0.22
C VAL A 626 -0.77 -1.42 0.01
N GLY A 627 -1.89 -0.84 -0.40
CA GLY A 627 -3.11 -1.59 -0.66
C GLY A 627 -3.84 -1.19 -1.93
N ALA A 628 -4.72 -2.10 -2.37
CA ALA A 628 -5.57 -1.95 -3.53
C ALA A 628 -6.90 -2.64 -3.26
N TYR A 629 -8.00 -2.02 -3.72
CA TYR A 629 -9.33 -2.58 -3.59
C TYR A 629 -10.12 -2.51 -4.90
N ALA A 630 -11.08 -3.40 -5.04
CA ALA A 630 -12.05 -3.43 -6.12
C ALA A 630 -13.43 -3.89 -5.61
N ALA A 631 -14.47 -3.18 -6.02
CA ALA A 631 -15.86 -3.51 -5.72
C ALA A 631 -16.59 -3.96 -7.00
N PHE A 632 -17.12 -5.18 -6.98
CA PHE A 632 -17.90 -5.77 -8.07
C PHE A 632 -19.34 -5.93 -7.63
N THR A 633 -20.28 -5.31 -8.34
CA THR A 633 -21.70 -5.27 -7.98
C THR A 633 -22.60 -5.72 -9.13
N ASP A 634 -23.90 -5.78 -8.88
CA ASP A 634 -24.93 -6.14 -9.86
C ASP A 634 -25.22 -5.06 -10.91
N VAL A 635 -24.52 -3.92 -10.84
CA VAL A 635 -24.59 -2.83 -11.82
C VAL A 635 -23.85 -3.18 -13.11
N SER A 636 -24.49 -2.94 -14.25
CA SER A 636 -23.84 -3.14 -15.55
C SER A 636 -22.76 -2.07 -15.82
N SER A 637 -21.75 -2.38 -16.63
CA SER A 637 -20.69 -1.41 -16.95
C SER A 637 -21.17 -0.21 -17.77
N GLU A 638 -22.36 -0.30 -18.37
CA GLU A 638 -23.00 0.83 -19.04
C GLU A 638 -23.58 1.81 -18.01
N GLU A 639 -24.33 1.28 -17.02
CA GLU A 639 -24.88 2.06 -15.91
C GLU A 639 -23.79 2.64 -15.02
N TYR A 640 -22.68 1.92 -14.84
CA TYR A 640 -21.54 2.36 -14.04
C TYR A 640 -20.84 3.62 -14.60
N GLY A 641 -20.87 3.77 -15.93
CA GLY A 641 -20.06 4.75 -16.63
C GLY A 641 -18.59 4.33 -16.79
N GLU A 642 -17.74 5.31 -17.08
CA GLU A 642 -16.30 5.11 -17.28
C GLU A 642 -15.64 4.41 -16.08
N GLY A 643 -14.75 3.46 -16.35
CA GLY A 643 -14.01 2.69 -15.34
C GLY A 643 -14.67 1.36 -14.96
N SER A 644 -15.94 1.17 -15.32
CA SER A 644 -16.75 -0.07 -15.26
C SER A 644 -17.01 -0.69 -13.88
N PHE A 645 -16.19 -0.42 -12.86
CA PHE A 645 -16.35 -0.83 -11.46
C PHE A 645 -15.47 0.04 -10.55
N THR A 646 -15.76 0.09 -9.25
CA THR A 646 -15.02 0.92 -8.29
C THR A 646 -13.72 0.21 -7.96
N LYS A 647 -12.62 0.95 -8.05
CA LYS A 647 -11.28 0.46 -7.68
C LYS A 647 -10.44 1.61 -7.16
N GLY A 648 -9.48 1.29 -6.31
CA GLY A 648 -8.54 2.29 -5.82
C GLY A 648 -7.30 1.65 -5.22
N PHE A 649 -6.29 2.49 -5.02
CA PHE A 649 -5.03 2.13 -4.38
C PHE A 649 -4.81 3.10 -3.23
N TYR A 650 -3.99 2.71 -2.26
CA TYR A 650 -3.59 3.60 -1.20
C TYR A 650 -2.22 3.22 -0.65
N ILE A 651 -1.54 4.22 -0.12
CA ILE A 651 -0.35 4.04 0.70
C ILE A 651 -0.69 4.58 2.09
N SER A 652 -0.44 3.78 3.11
CA SER A 652 -0.52 4.22 4.49
C SER A 652 0.86 4.25 5.11
N ILE A 653 1.26 5.40 5.65
CA ILE A 653 2.60 5.64 6.18
C ILE A 653 2.49 5.92 7.68
N PRO A 654 3.17 5.16 8.55
CA PRO A 654 3.27 5.48 9.98
C PRO A 654 3.74 6.91 10.23
N THR A 655 3.15 7.58 11.23
CA THR A 655 3.49 8.96 11.59
C THR A 655 4.91 9.09 12.12
N ASP A 656 5.42 8.06 12.79
CA ASP A 656 6.78 8.00 13.29
C ASP A 656 7.83 8.10 12.17
N LEU A 657 7.54 7.68 10.94
CA LEU A 657 8.47 7.88 9.82
C LEU A 657 8.67 9.36 9.44
N PHE A 658 7.83 10.27 9.94
CA PHE A 658 7.98 11.72 9.75
C PHE A 658 8.49 12.44 11.01
N LEU A 659 8.31 11.85 12.19
CA LEU A 659 8.58 12.49 13.47
C LEU A 659 9.91 12.02 14.08
N LEU A 660 10.54 12.89 14.86
CA LEU A 660 11.78 12.57 15.56
C LEU A 660 11.54 11.84 16.89
N GLU A 661 10.29 11.69 17.32
CA GLU A 661 9.93 10.92 18.51
C GLU A 661 9.16 9.65 18.09
N PRO A 662 9.16 8.59 18.92
CA PRO A 662 8.24 7.47 18.75
C PRO A 662 6.79 7.98 18.80
N SER A 663 5.96 7.50 17.88
CA SER A 663 4.56 7.90 17.80
C SER A 663 3.75 6.78 17.16
N LYS A 664 2.51 6.62 17.62
CA LYS A 664 1.51 5.83 16.90
C LYS A 664 0.67 6.70 15.97
N GLY A 665 0.03 6.06 15.01
CA GLY A 665 -0.82 6.72 14.02
C GLY A 665 -0.22 6.63 12.62
N ARG A 666 -1.04 7.00 11.63
CA ARG A 666 -0.70 6.81 10.21
C ARG A 666 -1.33 7.89 9.35
N GLY A 667 -0.60 8.35 8.33
CA GLY A 667 -1.18 9.06 7.19
C GLY A 667 -1.72 8.07 6.16
N LEU A 668 -2.83 8.38 5.51
CA LEU A 668 -3.41 7.60 4.41
C LEU A 668 -3.45 8.46 3.15
N PHE A 669 -2.86 7.95 2.07
CA PHE A 669 -2.78 8.61 0.77
C PHE A 669 -3.52 7.76 -0.26
N PRO A 670 -4.84 7.99 -0.46
CA PRO A 670 -5.59 7.27 -1.46
C PRO A 670 -5.30 7.79 -2.87
N TRP A 671 -5.32 6.89 -3.84
CA TRP A 671 -5.37 7.19 -5.27
C TRP A 671 -6.53 6.41 -5.89
N VAL A 672 -7.59 7.14 -6.25
CA VAL A 672 -8.77 6.58 -6.91
C VAL A 672 -8.71 7.05 -8.37
N PRO A 673 -8.45 6.16 -9.35
CA PRO A 673 -8.29 6.56 -10.74
C PRO A 673 -9.52 7.31 -11.26
N ILE A 674 -10.72 6.83 -10.93
CA ILE A 674 -11.98 7.51 -11.21
C ILE A 674 -12.98 7.15 -10.12
N SER A 675 -13.60 8.17 -9.51
CA SER A 675 -14.62 7.96 -8.48
C SER A 675 -16.00 7.97 -9.12
N ARG A 676 -16.73 6.85 -9.02
CA ARG A 676 -18.12 6.67 -9.46
C ARG A 676 -18.98 6.21 -8.28
N ASP A 677 -20.29 6.16 -8.49
CA ASP A 677 -21.27 5.98 -7.41
C ASP A 677 -21.53 4.52 -7.01
N GLY A 678 -21.28 3.56 -7.90
CA GLY A 678 -21.42 2.12 -7.60
C GLY A 678 -20.35 1.59 -6.65
N GLY A 679 -20.64 0.51 -5.94
CA GLY A 679 -19.69 -0.18 -5.05
C GLY A 679 -19.17 0.69 -3.90
N GLN A 680 -19.87 1.77 -3.54
CA GLN A 680 -19.44 2.73 -2.52
C GLN A 680 -19.93 2.31 -1.13
N MET A 681 -19.00 1.95 -0.25
CA MET A 681 -19.31 1.66 1.14
C MET A 681 -19.53 2.95 1.94
N LEU A 682 -20.36 2.87 2.98
CA LEU A 682 -20.46 3.92 4.00
C LEU A 682 -19.11 4.09 4.71
N ARG A 683 -18.59 5.32 4.76
CA ARG A 683 -17.45 5.63 5.62
C ARG A 683 -17.97 5.80 7.04
N ARG A 684 -17.98 4.71 7.79
CA ARG A 684 -18.41 4.69 9.19
C ARG A 684 -17.44 5.55 10.01
N PRO A 685 -17.91 6.37 10.96
CA PRO A 685 -17.05 7.25 11.74
C PRO A 685 -16.12 6.46 12.68
N THR A 686 -16.52 5.25 13.07
CA THR A 686 -15.76 4.29 13.86
C THR A 686 -16.00 2.88 13.30
N ARG A 687 -14.96 2.04 13.26
CA ARG A 687 -15.09 0.62 12.90
C ARG A 687 -14.51 -0.24 14.01
N LEU A 688 -15.19 -1.33 14.38
CA LEU A 688 -14.69 -2.24 15.40
C LEU A 688 -13.35 -2.85 15.02
N ILE A 689 -13.10 -3.08 13.73
CA ILE A 689 -11.80 -3.60 13.28
C ILE A 689 -10.66 -2.63 13.63
N ASP A 690 -10.87 -1.32 13.53
CA ASP A 690 -9.84 -0.33 13.90
C ASP A 690 -9.69 -0.20 15.42
N MET A 691 -10.81 -0.31 16.16
CA MET A 691 -10.82 -0.22 17.62
C MET A 691 -10.18 -1.43 18.29
N THR A 692 -10.30 -2.60 17.68
CA THR A 692 -9.77 -3.87 18.20
C THR A 692 -8.42 -4.22 17.60
N GLU A 693 -7.76 -3.28 16.91
CA GLU A 693 -6.55 -3.54 16.12
C GLU A 693 -5.43 -4.21 16.90
N ILE A 694 -5.27 -3.81 18.17
CA ILE A 694 -4.26 -4.37 19.07
C ILE A 694 -4.38 -5.89 19.23
N ARG A 695 -5.57 -6.49 19.04
CA ARG A 695 -5.79 -7.93 19.23
C ARG A 695 -5.12 -8.79 18.18
N SER A 696 -4.93 -8.28 16.97
CA SER A 696 -4.18 -8.98 15.91
C SER A 696 -3.67 -7.91 14.93
N PRO A 697 -2.55 -7.23 15.23
CA PRO A 697 -2.13 -6.02 14.53
C PRO A 697 -1.68 -6.24 13.10
N PHE A 698 -2.17 -5.40 12.21
CA PHE A 698 -1.72 -5.28 10.83
C PHE A 698 -1.36 -3.84 10.48
N PHE A 699 -2.12 -2.86 10.96
CA PHE A 699 -1.87 -1.44 10.74
C PHE A 699 -0.98 -0.83 11.81
N ASP A 700 -0.96 -1.32 13.03
CA ASP A 700 0.02 -0.90 14.02
C ASP A 700 1.31 -1.71 13.84
#